data_AF-A0A9P5XBA0-F1
#
_entry.id   AF-A0A9P5XBA0-F1
#
_cell.length_a   1.000
_cell.length_b   1.000
_cell.length_c   1.000
_cell.angle_alpha   90.00
_cell.angle_beta   90.00
_cell.angle_gamma   90.00
#
_symmetry.space_group_name_H-M   'P 1'
#
loop_
_entity.id
_entity.type
_entity.pdbx_description
1 polymer ?
#
loop_
_entity_poly.entity_id
_entity_poly.type
_entity_poly.pdbx_seq_one_letter_code
_entity_poly.pdbx_strand_id
1 'polypeptide(L)'
;MSLGRALARKGYKTLVEDEVLPIAGNILDNAVFVSFEQELAQSLADFVARANSTAPGAVDHSEVFEDISEDYTSVIAASAPPPPSVLEIVETSLPQVLPAPDPADRSVFEDEMDDDYAGYQPAAHHPQRQSPADQLQQLVQNARYDDAFHLLTELQHLHIDVPLSHTYGTIALEALQRPFNDNYTPEDQSKLFATWLSLIPPAHEFRGPNNLQNIQHTIMHASLTNIPLVMLFCTILTSKGYSGLVGSRELAVVMRFGSSDVVRQHIQDLEAANSAYWKTHQPRKAASKTAYFSGRIRDHAVRYLAYSGKVEDAIALIQGCSSNVQLSTYTYDKLLRTIRDIMNPSYAKYISRIESLRDGVAGPSHQARARALQADAEDAAMAAQLRTAAADAYTGTLPETLRYLKRALRKAEHNPHPFIIADFLERYLATGRTRAPTLLLNLAINSSYHSTSIFVFAEMLYYRRMGQHHLMIQTFINHFYLSGVPREDVLRFYHEAQRLQSPSRDGEREEMAEPTLTRICTFSPSHLPRGKAWPMKIHCNLVWHALVALTPTYPELQNLYTKLRAFFRRGGPTHPTAPHTHALLQPLLPPPSWHQPIDYAAFTPFMRRFMRHSGPPGGERIIRDMMELGVQPSVYHFTELAGYYARMGLVEPVMVLLDSLETSSGLLNRTPEPSTSNTGATVYTIPEPDLVFYISLMRGFIISKSVEGFEAVHKRLLEVRKLLPGKQFKKDQEGILNEVYADFRVLGRVQAYDWRRQRKAGFQAWFKVSRFF
;
A
#
# COMPACT_ATOMS: atom_id res chain seq x y z
N MET A 1 34.73 4.90 -20.27
CA MET A 1 35.31 3.63 -20.78
C MET A 1 35.89 2.73 -19.67
N SER A 2 36.93 3.13 -18.92
CA SER A 2 37.52 2.29 -17.85
C SER A 2 36.52 1.82 -16.77
N LEU A 3 35.63 2.70 -16.33
CA LEU A 3 34.56 2.37 -15.38
C LEU A 3 33.59 1.33 -15.96
N GLY A 4 33.15 1.50 -17.21
CA GLY A 4 32.29 0.54 -17.89
C GLY A 4 32.93 -0.84 -17.97
N ARG A 5 34.21 -0.93 -18.36
CA ARG A 5 34.96 -2.20 -18.38
C ARG A 5 35.05 -2.83 -16.99
N ALA A 6 35.27 -2.04 -15.94
CA ALA A 6 35.32 -2.53 -14.56
C ALA A 6 33.96 -3.06 -14.08
N LEU A 7 32.87 -2.41 -14.47
CA LEU A 7 31.49 -2.82 -14.14
C LEU A 7 31.08 -4.09 -14.92
N ALA A 8 31.37 -4.14 -16.22
CA ALA A 8 31.15 -5.31 -17.07
C ALA A 8 31.91 -6.54 -16.55
N ARG A 9 33.19 -6.38 -16.19
CA ARG A 9 34.01 -7.47 -15.59
C ARG A 9 33.50 -7.98 -14.25
N LYS A 10 32.63 -7.23 -13.58
CA LYS A 10 32.01 -7.60 -12.30
C LYS A 10 30.55 -8.07 -12.46
N GLY A 11 30.06 -8.21 -13.69
CA GLY A 11 28.71 -8.72 -13.97
C GLY A 11 27.58 -7.70 -13.83
N TYR A 12 27.86 -6.39 -13.73
CA TYR A 12 26.83 -5.36 -13.63
C TYR A 12 26.19 -5.01 -14.99
N LYS A 13 25.56 -5.99 -15.63
CA LYS A 13 24.99 -5.87 -16.99
C LYS A 13 24.03 -4.69 -17.13
N THR A 14 22.98 -4.63 -16.30
CA THR A 14 21.94 -3.60 -16.37
C THR A 14 22.50 -2.20 -16.16
N LEU A 15 23.39 -2.01 -15.18
CA LEU A 15 24.05 -0.72 -14.95
C LEU A 15 24.92 -0.28 -16.15
N VAL A 16 25.58 -1.23 -16.82
CA VAL A 16 26.37 -0.94 -18.02
C VAL A 16 25.46 -0.59 -19.20
N GLU A 17 24.37 -1.32 -19.40
CA GLU A 17 23.42 -1.13 -20.51
C GLU A 17 22.57 0.15 -20.35
N ASP A 18 22.05 0.41 -19.16
CA ASP A 18 21.10 1.50 -18.93
C ASP A 18 21.76 2.85 -18.64
N GLU A 19 22.96 2.86 -18.06
CA GLU A 19 23.61 4.09 -17.60
C GLU A 19 24.94 4.34 -18.35
N VAL A 20 25.78 3.31 -18.54
CA VAL A 20 27.12 3.52 -19.12
C VAL A 20 27.09 3.63 -20.65
N LEU A 21 26.35 2.77 -21.34
CA LEU A 21 26.26 2.78 -22.81
C LEU A 21 25.61 4.07 -23.35
N PRO A 22 24.50 4.60 -22.81
CA PRO A 22 23.92 5.84 -23.30
C PRO A 22 24.85 7.05 -23.09
N ILE A 23 25.57 7.07 -21.95
CA ILE A 23 26.57 8.11 -21.68
C ILE A 23 27.75 7.97 -22.66
N ALA A 24 28.21 6.75 -22.94
CA ALA A 24 29.31 6.51 -23.86
C ALA A 24 28.93 6.84 -25.32
N GLY A 25 27.71 6.50 -25.76
CA GLY A 25 27.20 6.79 -27.10
C GLY A 25 27.05 8.29 -27.37
N ASN A 26 26.81 9.07 -26.32
CA ASN A 26 26.77 10.54 -26.42
C ASN A 26 28.16 11.20 -26.36
N ILE A 27 29.22 10.47 -25.99
CA ILE A 27 30.56 11.05 -25.74
C ILE A 27 31.60 10.59 -26.75
N LEU A 28 31.50 9.36 -27.26
CA LEU A 28 32.50 8.75 -28.11
C LEU A 28 32.10 8.88 -29.58
N ASP A 29 33.09 9.02 -30.46
CA ASP A 29 32.87 8.90 -31.90
C ASP A 29 32.31 7.52 -32.23
N ASN A 30 31.47 7.43 -33.26
CA ASN A 30 30.69 6.22 -33.55
C ASN A 30 31.57 4.96 -33.69
N ALA A 31 32.74 5.07 -34.31
CA ALA A 31 33.70 3.97 -34.43
C ALA A 31 34.29 3.54 -33.07
N VAL A 32 34.58 4.50 -32.18
CA VAL A 32 35.11 4.25 -30.83
C VAL A 32 34.01 3.70 -29.92
N PHE A 33 32.78 4.17 -30.09
CA PHE A 33 31.61 3.67 -29.36
C PHE A 33 31.34 2.19 -29.69
N VAL A 34 31.29 1.81 -30.98
CA VAL A 34 31.08 0.42 -31.40
C VAL A 34 32.18 -0.49 -30.86
N SER A 35 33.45 -0.05 -30.92
CA SER A 35 34.57 -0.80 -30.33
C SER A 35 34.42 -0.96 -28.82
N PHE A 36 34.01 0.10 -28.12
CA PHE A 36 33.80 0.07 -26.67
C PHE A 36 32.60 -0.81 -26.27
N GLU A 37 31.52 -0.80 -27.05
CA GLU A 37 30.34 -1.67 -26.86
C GLU A 37 30.70 -3.14 -27.02
N GLN A 38 31.47 -3.50 -28.07
CA GLN A 38 32.00 -4.86 -28.27
C GLN A 38 32.88 -5.32 -27.11
N GLU A 39 33.77 -4.46 -26.60
CA GLU A 39 34.62 -4.78 -25.44
C GLU A 39 33.81 -5.02 -24.16
N LEU A 40 32.71 -4.28 -23.95
CA LEU A 40 31.81 -4.46 -22.81
C LEU A 40 31.04 -5.78 -22.93
N ALA A 41 30.52 -6.08 -24.12
CA ALA A 41 29.84 -7.34 -24.41
C ALA A 41 30.79 -8.53 -24.19
N GLN A 42 32.03 -8.46 -24.67
CA GLN A 42 33.05 -9.48 -24.43
C GLN A 42 33.37 -9.62 -22.94
N SER A 43 33.54 -8.50 -22.22
CA SER A 43 33.85 -8.54 -20.78
C SER A 43 32.72 -9.14 -19.94
N LEU A 44 31.46 -8.93 -20.35
CA LEU A 44 30.29 -9.56 -19.73
C LEU A 44 30.23 -11.04 -20.06
N ALA A 45 30.46 -11.44 -21.31
CA ALA A 45 30.55 -12.84 -21.72
C ALA A 45 31.66 -13.58 -20.97
N ASP A 46 32.84 -12.99 -20.82
CA ASP A 46 33.97 -13.55 -20.07
C ASP A 46 33.67 -13.66 -18.57
N PHE A 47 32.84 -12.79 -18.00
CA PHE A 47 32.39 -12.89 -16.62
C PHE A 47 31.43 -14.09 -16.45
N VAL A 48 30.45 -14.24 -17.34
CA VAL A 48 29.50 -15.36 -17.34
C VAL A 48 30.24 -16.69 -17.56
N ALA A 49 31.16 -16.75 -18.52
CA ALA A 49 32.00 -17.92 -18.76
C ALA A 49 32.84 -18.29 -17.53
N ARG A 50 33.42 -17.30 -16.83
CA ARG A 50 34.18 -17.54 -15.60
C ARG A 50 33.28 -18.05 -14.47
N ALA A 51 32.12 -17.43 -14.25
CA ALA A 51 31.16 -17.88 -13.26
C ALA A 51 30.75 -19.34 -13.47
N ASN A 52 30.52 -19.73 -14.73
CA ASN A 52 30.14 -21.09 -15.11
C ASN A 52 31.32 -22.10 -15.08
N SER A 53 32.57 -21.63 -15.26
CA SER A 53 33.77 -22.48 -15.27
C SER A 53 34.35 -22.78 -13.88
N THR A 54 33.86 -22.12 -12.83
CA THR A 54 34.26 -22.42 -11.44
C THR A 54 33.60 -23.72 -10.99
N ALA A 55 34.36 -24.82 -11.09
CA ALA A 55 33.97 -26.17 -10.75
C ALA A 55 33.48 -26.35 -9.28
N PRO A 56 32.62 -27.36 -9.01
CA PRO A 56 31.75 -27.47 -7.82
C PRO A 56 32.45 -28.06 -6.59
N GLY A 57 33.59 -27.51 -6.18
CA GLY A 57 34.41 -28.09 -5.12
C GLY A 57 35.05 -27.07 -4.19
N ALA A 58 34.26 -26.40 -3.34
CA ALA A 58 34.74 -25.81 -2.09
C ALA A 58 33.59 -25.42 -1.14
N VAL A 59 33.40 -26.28 -0.14
CA VAL A 59 32.74 -26.05 1.16
C VAL A 59 31.24 -25.80 1.13
N ASP A 60 30.58 -26.95 1.08
CA ASP A 60 29.25 -27.27 1.58
C ASP A 60 29.06 -26.92 3.07
N HIS A 61 28.02 -26.14 3.33
CA HIS A 61 27.32 -26.06 4.60
C HIS A 61 25.87 -25.66 4.30
N SER A 62 25.04 -26.58 3.82
CA SER A 62 23.61 -26.61 4.15
C SER A 62 22.88 -27.83 3.57
N GLU A 63 23.37 -29.04 3.81
CA GLU A 63 22.50 -30.21 3.91
C GLU A 63 22.23 -30.50 5.39
N VAL A 64 21.04 -30.11 5.85
CA VAL A 64 20.37 -30.78 6.97
C VAL A 64 18.89 -30.87 6.60
N PHE A 65 18.40 -32.11 6.55
CA PHE A 65 17.07 -32.61 6.19
C PHE A 65 16.84 -32.96 4.72
N GLU A 66 17.49 -34.05 4.30
CA GLU A 66 16.74 -35.15 3.68
C GLU A 66 16.09 -36.00 4.78
N ASP A 67 14.85 -36.44 4.54
CA ASP A 67 14.44 -37.79 4.93
C ASP A 67 13.44 -38.32 3.89
N ILE A 68 14.01 -39.09 2.96
CA ILE A 68 13.57 -40.40 2.47
C ILE A 68 12.17 -40.51 1.84
N SER A 69 12.17 -40.74 0.52
CA SER A 69 11.31 -41.73 -0.13
C SER A 69 11.81 -41.98 -1.57
N GLU A 70 12.94 -42.69 -1.67
CA GLU A 70 13.37 -43.35 -2.90
C GLU A 70 12.51 -44.62 -3.08
N ASP A 71 11.44 -44.50 -3.86
CA ASP A 71 10.86 -45.59 -4.61
C ASP A 71 10.23 -44.96 -5.86
N TYR A 72 10.53 -45.51 -7.04
CA TYR A 72 10.16 -45.06 -8.40
C TYR A 72 11.18 -44.23 -9.18
N THR A 73 12.38 -44.79 -9.37
CA THR A 73 13.13 -44.59 -10.62
C THR A 73 13.39 -45.93 -11.28
N SER A 74 12.44 -46.38 -12.09
CA SER A 74 12.71 -47.16 -13.30
C SER A 74 11.40 -47.47 -14.02
N VAL A 75 11.10 -46.76 -15.11
CA VAL A 75 10.60 -47.31 -16.37
C VAL A 75 10.66 -46.20 -17.45
N ILE A 76 11.67 -46.33 -18.31
CA ILE A 76 11.62 -46.27 -19.78
C ILE A 76 11.22 -44.94 -20.46
N ALA A 77 12.24 -44.35 -21.09
CA ALA A 77 12.13 -43.62 -22.34
C ALA A 77 11.68 -44.57 -23.49
N ALA A 78 10.47 -44.35 -24.01
CA ALA A 78 10.07 -44.67 -25.38
C ALA A 78 8.77 -43.92 -25.68
N SER A 79 8.79 -43.02 -26.65
CA SER A 79 7.62 -42.25 -27.06
C SER A 79 6.55 -43.18 -27.66
N ALA A 80 5.41 -43.30 -26.99
CA ALA A 80 4.19 -43.83 -27.59
C ALA A 80 3.39 -42.66 -28.21
N PRO A 81 2.70 -42.87 -29.36
CA PRO A 81 1.80 -41.87 -29.93
C PRO A 81 0.63 -41.58 -28.98
N PRO A 82 0.04 -40.37 -29.03
CA PRO A 82 -1.03 -39.97 -28.13
C PRO A 82 -2.26 -40.90 -28.28
N PRO A 83 -2.99 -41.18 -27.19
CA PRO A 83 -4.21 -41.98 -27.26
C PRO A 83 -5.28 -41.26 -28.11
N PRO A 84 -6.12 -42.02 -28.85
CA PRO A 84 -7.20 -41.45 -29.67
C PRO A 84 -8.19 -40.70 -28.78
N SER A 85 -8.75 -39.61 -29.31
CA SER A 85 -9.68 -38.79 -28.53
C SER A 85 -10.98 -39.56 -28.25
N VAL A 86 -11.66 -39.24 -27.15
CA VAL A 86 -12.95 -39.86 -26.78
C VAL A 86 -13.98 -39.78 -27.92
N LEU A 87 -13.94 -38.72 -28.74
CA LEU A 87 -14.78 -38.59 -29.92
C LEU A 87 -14.45 -39.60 -31.02
N GLU A 88 -13.17 -39.92 -31.19
CA GLU A 88 -12.68 -40.87 -32.19
C GLU A 88 -13.03 -42.32 -31.82
N ILE A 89 -13.04 -42.63 -30.51
CA ILE A 89 -13.52 -43.91 -29.98
C ILE A 89 -15.03 -44.03 -30.15
N VAL A 90 -15.79 -42.97 -29.91
CA VAL A 90 -17.26 -42.98 -30.04
C VAL A 90 -17.69 -43.08 -31.52
N GLU A 91 -17.01 -42.40 -32.43
CA GLU A 91 -17.30 -42.47 -33.88
C GLU A 91 -16.94 -43.83 -34.49
N THR A 92 -15.95 -44.54 -33.94
CA THR A 92 -15.54 -45.87 -34.44
C THR A 92 -16.30 -47.04 -33.81
N SER A 93 -16.95 -46.82 -32.67
CA SER A 93 -17.68 -47.89 -31.94
C SER A 93 -19.19 -47.86 -32.14
N LEU A 94 -19.75 -46.82 -32.74
CA LEU A 94 -21.17 -46.78 -33.10
C LEU A 94 -21.40 -47.40 -34.49
N PRO A 95 -22.24 -48.44 -34.63
CA PRO A 95 -22.60 -48.96 -35.94
C PRO A 95 -23.34 -47.89 -36.76
N GLN A 96 -22.89 -47.63 -38.00
CA GLN A 96 -23.44 -46.60 -38.90
C GLN A 96 -24.94 -46.77 -39.21
N VAL A 97 -25.52 -47.92 -38.91
CA VAL A 97 -26.96 -48.21 -39.06
C VAL A 97 -27.39 -49.04 -37.86
N LEU A 98 -28.32 -48.52 -37.06
CA LEU A 98 -28.98 -49.27 -35.99
C LEU A 98 -29.78 -50.43 -36.61
N PRO A 99 -29.70 -51.65 -36.05
CA PRO A 99 -30.47 -52.79 -36.55
C PRO A 99 -31.97 -52.47 -36.47
N ALA A 100 -32.70 -52.82 -37.53
CA ALA A 100 -34.15 -52.66 -37.57
C ALA A 100 -34.79 -53.47 -36.42
N PRO A 101 -35.81 -52.91 -35.73
CA PRO A 101 -36.44 -53.55 -34.58
C PRO A 101 -37.03 -54.90 -35.01
N ASP A 102 -36.66 -55.96 -34.29
CA ASP A 102 -37.17 -57.30 -34.50
C ASP A 102 -38.68 -57.31 -34.16
N PRO A 103 -39.57 -57.64 -35.11
CA PRO A 103 -41.01 -57.64 -34.86
C PRO A 103 -41.47 -58.72 -33.85
N ALA A 104 -40.56 -59.59 -33.39
CA ALA A 104 -40.85 -60.58 -32.35
C ALA A 104 -40.73 -60.02 -30.91
N ASP A 105 -40.16 -58.83 -30.71
CA ASP A 105 -39.89 -58.27 -29.37
C ASP A 105 -40.88 -57.17 -28.96
N ARG A 106 -42.17 -57.43 -29.23
CA ARG A 106 -43.29 -56.59 -28.80
C ARG A 106 -43.97 -57.19 -27.57
N SER A 107 -43.28 -57.23 -26.42
CA SER A 107 -43.86 -57.14 -25.08
C SER A 107 -42.79 -57.53 -24.05
N VAL A 108 -42.14 -56.53 -23.44
CA VAL A 108 -41.25 -56.74 -22.28
C VAL A 108 -41.75 -56.00 -21.04
N PHE A 109 -42.87 -55.26 -21.13
CA PHE A 109 -43.34 -54.41 -20.02
C PHE A 109 -44.76 -54.66 -19.55
N GLU A 110 -45.49 -55.60 -20.14
CA GLU A 110 -46.83 -55.96 -19.65
C GLU A 110 -47.02 -57.47 -19.81
N ASP A 111 -46.59 -58.23 -18.80
CA ASP A 111 -47.22 -59.53 -18.53
C ASP A 111 -47.40 -59.70 -17.02
N GLU A 112 -48.60 -60.17 -16.71
CA GLU A 112 -49.24 -60.23 -15.42
C GLU A 112 -48.64 -61.31 -14.52
N MET A 113 -48.61 -61.02 -13.21
CA MET A 113 -48.62 -62.01 -12.13
C MET A 113 -47.43 -62.99 -12.05
N ASP A 114 -46.25 -62.47 -11.70
CA ASP A 114 -45.17 -63.30 -11.13
C ASP A 114 -45.26 -63.34 -9.59
N ASP A 115 -45.46 -64.55 -9.05
CA ASP A 115 -45.49 -64.91 -7.63
C ASP A 115 -44.11 -64.80 -6.94
N ASP A 116 -43.12 -64.16 -7.57
CA ASP A 116 -41.78 -63.88 -7.02
C ASP A 116 -41.74 -62.70 -6.02
N TYR A 117 -42.91 -62.11 -5.71
CA TYR A 117 -43.09 -61.22 -4.54
C TYR A 117 -43.27 -62.00 -3.22
N ALA A 118 -43.04 -63.31 -3.21
CA ALA A 118 -42.98 -64.11 -1.99
C ALA A 118 -41.65 -63.87 -1.24
N GLY A 119 -41.66 -62.90 -0.33
CA GLY A 119 -40.80 -62.96 0.86
C GLY A 119 -39.43 -62.30 0.77
N TYR A 120 -39.34 -61.05 0.30
CA TYR A 120 -38.30 -60.16 0.83
C TYR A 120 -38.67 -59.81 2.27
N GLN A 121 -38.16 -60.61 3.23
CA GLN A 121 -38.02 -60.14 4.61
C GLN A 121 -37.21 -58.85 4.55
N PRO A 122 -37.76 -57.69 4.98
CA PRO A 122 -36.97 -56.48 5.04
C PRO A 122 -35.92 -56.71 6.13
N ALA A 123 -34.69 -57.04 5.72
CA ALA A 123 -33.54 -56.87 6.58
C ALA A 123 -33.59 -55.42 7.06
N ALA A 124 -33.83 -55.25 8.36
CA ALA A 124 -34.25 -54.02 9.01
C ALA A 124 -33.12 -52.97 9.07
N HIS A 125 -32.66 -52.53 7.92
CA HIS A 125 -31.82 -51.35 7.74
C HIS A 125 -32.56 -50.40 6.80
N HIS A 126 -33.73 -49.90 7.24
CA HIS A 126 -34.22 -48.67 6.66
C HIS A 126 -33.15 -47.61 6.92
N PRO A 127 -32.50 -47.05 5.87
CA PRO A 127 -31.60 -45.91 6.08
C PRO A 127 -32.43 -44.88 6.84
N GLN A 128 -31.95 -44.48 8.02
CA GLN A 128 -32.60 -43.43 8.80
C GLN A 128 -32.89 -42.29 7.83
N ARG A 129 -34.17 -41.93 7.67
CA ARG A 129 -34.57 -40.81 6.81
C ARG A 129 -33.87 -39.59 7.36
N GLN A 130 -32.78 -39.19 6.71
CA GLN A 130 -32.03 -38.00 7.08
C GLN A 130 -32.96 -36.81 6.87
N SER A 131 -33.04 -35.94 7.87
CA SER A 131 -33.77 -34.69 7.70
C SER A 131 -33.12 -33.92 6.54
N PRO A 132 -33.87 -33.16 5.71
CA PRO A 132 -33.27 -32.28 4.71
C PRO A 132 -32.22 -31.31 5.31
N ALA A 133 -32.36 -30.97 6.60
CA ALA A 133 -31.36 -30.23 7.35
C ALA A 133 -30.06 -31.01 7.60
N ASP A 134 -30.15 -32.31 7.89
CA ASP A 134 -28.99 -33.19 8.06
C ASP A 134 -28.28 -33.36 6.71
N GLN A 135 -29.05 -33.49 5.63
CA GLN A 135 -28.51 -33.54 4.27
C GLN A 135 -27.79 -32.23 3.91
N LEU A 136 -28.36 -31.07 4.26
CA LEU A 136 -27.71 -29.77 4.08
C LEU A 136 -26.37 -29.74 4.82
N GLN A 137 -26.35 -30.14 6.10
CA GLN A 137 -25.12 -30.21 6.89
C GLN A 137 -24.10 -31.18 6.29
N GLN A 138 -24.55 -32.32 5.75
CA GLN A 138 -23.69 -33.28 5.08
C GLN A 138 -23.08 -32.71 3.79
N LEU A 139 -23.85 -31.96 2.99
CA LEU A 139 -23.33 -31.26 1.81
C LEU A 139 -22.26 -30.22 2.18
N VAL A 140 -22.48 -29.48 3.28
CA VAL A 140 -21.49 -28.54 3.84
C VAL A 140 -20.20 -29.26 4.23
N GLN A 141 -20.32 -30.37 4.96
CA GLN A 141 -19.18 -31.17 5.43
C GLN A 141 -18.40 -31.79 4.27
N ASN A 142 -19.10 -32.17 3.20
CA ASN A 142 -18.51 -32.74 1.98
C ASN A 142 -17.99 -31.67 1.01
N ALA A 143 -17.94 -30.40 1.41
CA ALA A 143 -17.49 -29.27 0.59
C ALA A 143 -18.25 -29.08 -0.74
N ARG A 144 -19.49 -29.57 -0.83
CA ARG A 144 -20.39 -29.40 -1.99
C ARG A 144 -21.22 -28.12 -1.84
N TYR A 145 -20.54 -26.98 -1.86
CA TYR A 145 -21.13 -25.70 -1.44
C TYR A 145 -22.20 -25.16 -2.39
N ASP A 146 -22.04 -25.35 -3.71
CA ASP A 146 -23.05 -24.91 -4.69
C ASP A 146 -24.34 -25.73 -4.52
N ASP A 147 -24.25 -27.06 -4.36
CA ASP A 147 -25.40 -27.93 -4.07
C ASP A 147 -26.06 -27.59 -2.71
N ALA A 148 -25.24 -27.32 -1.69
CA ALA A 148 -25.73 -26.89 -0.38
C ALA A 148 -26.50 -25.56 -0.47
N PHE A 149 -26.04 -24.63 -1.31
CA PHE A 149 -26.74 -23.37 -1.53
C PHE A 149 -28.06 -23.57 -2.26
N HIS A 150 -28.10 -24.41 -3.30
CA HIS A 150 -29.34 -24.79 -3.98
C HIS A 150 -30.35 -25.40 -3.00
N LEU A 151 -29.94 -26.42 -2.23
CA LEU A 151 -30.80 -27.03 -1.22
C LEU A 151 -31.27 -26.01 -0.17
N LEU A 152 -30.40 -25.12 0.30
CA LEU A 152 -30.78 -24.06 1.23
C LEU A 152 -31.86 -23.14 0.64
N THR A 153 -31.71 -22.74 -0.62
CA THR A 153 -32.72 -21.90 -1.29
C THR A 153 -34.06 -22.61 -1.46
N GLU A 154 -34.04 -23.92 -1.74
CA GLU A 154 -35.25 -24.75 -1.79
C GLU A 154 -35.93 -24.85 -0.42
N LEU A 155 -35.16 -25.13 0.64
CA LEU A 155 -35.67 -25.19 2.02
C LEU A 155 -36.29 -23.86 2.45
N GLN A 156 -35.65 -22.73 2.11
CA GLN A 156 -36.18 -21.39 2.36
C GLN A 156 -37.47 -21.10 1.57
N HIS A 157 -37.53 -21.55 0.31
CA HIS A 157 -38.72 -21.39 -0.54
C HIS A 157 -39.90 -22.21 -0.01
N LEU A 158 -39.63 -23.40 0.54
CA LEU A 158 -40.61 -24.27 1.18
C LEU A 158 -40.97 -23.85 2.62
N HIS A 159 -40.39 -22.77 3.13
CA HIS A 159 -40.53 -22.31 4.51
C HIS A 159 -40.18 -23.38 5.57
N ILE A 160 -39.22 -24.25 5.24
CA ILE A 160 -38.69 -25.25 6.18
C ILE A 160 -37.61 -24.59 7.03
N ASP A 161 -37.79 -24.61 8.35
CA ASP A 161 -36.82 -24.05 9.30
C ASP A 161 -35.50 -24.81 9.25
N VAL A 162 -34.43 -24.10 8.86
CA VAL A 162 -33.07 -24.66 8.86
C VAL A 162 -32.46 -24.49 10.26
N PRO A 163 -32.03 -25.59 10.92
CA PRO A 163 -31.44 -25.50 12.24
C PRO A 163 -30.14 -24.70 12.19
N LEU A 164 -29.92 -23.87 13.21
CA LEU A 164 -28.71 -23.05 13.27
C LEU A 164 -27.49 -23.93 13.57
N SER A 165 -26.41 -23.75 12.81
CA SER A 165 -25.16 -24.50 13.00
C SER A 165 -23.93 -23.64 12.77
N HIS A 166 -22.88 -23.91 13.54
CA HIS A 166 -21.59 -23.23 13.40
C HIS A 166 -20.81 -23.68 12.15
N THR A 167 -21.15 -24.85 11.59
CA THR A 167 -20.55 -25.36 10.35
C THR A 167 -20.81 -24.41 9.19
N TYR A 168 -21.94 -23.69 9.17
CA TYR A 168 -22.23 -22.69 8.14
C TYR A 168 -21.24 -21.52 8.13
N GLY A 169 -20.49 -21.31 9.22
CA GLY A 169 -19.39 -20.35 9.25
C GLY A 169 -18.24 -20.71 8.31
N THR A 170 -18.00 -22.00 8.00
CA THR A 170 -16.98 -22.39 7.01
C THR A 170 -17.42 -22.01 5.60
N ILE A 171 -18.70 -22.18 5.25
CA ILE A 171 -19.22 -21.77 3.94
C ILE A 171 -19.23 -20.25 3.80
N ALA A 172 -19.61 -19.53 4.85
CA ALA A 172 -19.52 -18.07 4.85
C ALA A 172 -18.07 -17.62 4.60
N LEU A 173 -17.08 -18.31 5.17
CA LEU A 173 -15.66 -18.06 4.89
C LEU A 173 -15.27 -18.40 3.44
N GLU A 174 -15.72 -19.54 2.92
CA GLU A 174 -15.46 -19.96 1.53
C GLU A 174 -16.02 -18.95 0.52
N ALA A 175 -17.24 -18.46 0.75
CA ALA A 175 -17.86 -17.43 -0.09
C ALA A 175 -16.97 -16.17 -0.19
N LEU A 176 -16.25 -15.82 0.87
CA LEU A 176 -15.31 -14.69 0.84
C LEU A 176 -14.03 -14.98 0.07
N GLN A 177 -13.61 -16.25 0.00
CA GLN A 177 -12.37 -16.69 -0.65
C GLN A 177 -12.56 -17.01 -2.14
N ARG A 178 -13.81 -17.25 -2.57
CA ARG A 178 -14.14 -17.51 -3.98
C ARG A 178 -13.70 -16.33 -4.87
N PRO A 179 -12.89 -16.58 -5.93
CA PRO A 179 -12.46 -15.52 -6.83
C PRO A 179 -13.64 -14.97 -7.62
N PHE A 180 -13.63 -13.65 -7.87
CA PHE A 180 -14.64 -13.01 -8.71
C PHE A 180 -14.50 -13.47 -10.16
N ASN A 181 -15.63 -13.72 -10.82
CA ASN A 181 -15.74 -14.03 -12.24
C ASN A 181 -17.05 -13.45 -12.79
N ASP A 182 -17.33 -13.62 -14.08
CA ASP A 182 -18.52 -13.05 -14.73
C ASP A 182 -19.85 -13.55 -14.11
N ASN A 183 -19.85 -14.71 -13.47
CA ASN A 183 -21.01 -15.33 -12.82
C ASN A 183 -21.05 -15.13 -11.31
N TYR A 184 -20.02 -14.51 -10.72
CA TYR A 184 -19.88 -14.34 -9.27
C TYR A 184 -19.48 -12.91 -8.96
N THR A 185 -20.49 -12.08 -8.78
CA THR A 185 -20.33 -10.66 -8.52
C THR A 185 -20.09 -10.39 -7.03
N PRO A 186 -19.61 -9.19 -6.66
CA PRO A 186 -19.51 -8.76 -5.26
C PRO A 186 -20.87 -8.73 -4.53
N GLU A 187 -21.96 -8.58 -5.28
CA GLU A 187 -23.32 -8.63 -4.76
C GLU A 187 -23.71 -10.07 -4.40
N ASP A 188 -23.44 -11.01 -5.30
CA ASP A 188 -23.64 -12.45 -5.06
C ASP A 188 -22.82 -12.92 -3.87
N GLN A 189 -21.56 -12.46 -3.78
CA GLN A 189 -20.72 -12.71 -2.60
C GLN A 189 -21.38 -12.20 -1.33
N SER A 190 -21.84 -10.95 -1.32
CA SER A 190 -22.45 -10.34 -0.13
C SER A 190 -23.75 -11.05 0.27
N LYS A 191 -24.57 -11.45 -0.71
CA LYS A 191 -25.82 -12.20 -0.51
C LYS A 191 -25.54 -13.60 0.03
N LEU A 192 -24.68 -14.37 -0.65
CA LEU A 192 -24.29 -15.71 -0.24
C LEU A 192 -23.70 -15.69 1.18
N PHE A 193 -22.78 -14.76 1.42
CA PHE A 193 -22.20 -14.53 2.74
C PHE A 193 -23.24 -14.22 3.81
N ALA A 194 -24.16 -13.27 3.54
CA ALA A 194 -25.22 -12.90 4.47
C ALA A 194 -26.08 -14.11 4.83
N THR A 195 -26.52 -14.86 3.83
CA THR A 195 -27.39 -16.01 4.00
C THR A 195 -26.75 -17.04 4.91
N TRP A 196 -25.51 -17.47 4.62
CA TRP A 196 -24.83 -18.46 5.45
C TRP A 196 -24.47 -17.95 6.85
N LEU A 197 -24.01 -16.70 6.97
CA LEU A 197 -23.68 -16.11 8.27
C LEU A 197 -24.93 -15.96 9.15
N SER A 198 -26.10 -15.73 8.55
CA SER A 198 -27.37 -15.65 9.27
C SER A 198 -27.82 -16.98 9.89
N LEU A 199 -27.29 -18.12 9.44
CA LEU A 199 -27.58 -19.46 9.98
C LEU A 199 -26.67 -19.84 11.17
N ILE A 200 -25.72 -18.98 11.56
CA ILE A 200 -24.87 -19.23 12.72
C ILE A 200 -25.69 -19.07 14.03
N PRO A 201 -25.54 -19.95 15.04
CA PRO A 201 -26.24 -19.82 16.31
C PRO A 201 -25.96 -18.49 17.01
N PRO A 202 -26.91 -17.92 17.77
CA PRO A 202 -26.68 -16.73 18.58
C PRO A 202 -25.67 -16.99 19.71
N ALA A 203 -25.02 -15.93 20.19
CA ALA A 203 -23.90 -16.01 21.11
C ALA A 203 -24.20 -16.67 22.49
N HIS A 204 -25.47 -16.76 22.88
CA HIS A 204 -25.86 -17.35 24.17
C HIS A 204 -26.06 -18.88 24.09
N GLU A 205 -26.26 -19.43 22.89
CA GLU A 205 -26.44 -20.87 22.65
C GLU A 205 -25.11 -21.61 22.50
N PHE A 206 -24.02 -20.89 22.20
CA PHE A 206 -22.75 -21.52 21.83
C PHE A 206 -21.58 -21.10 22.72
N ARG A 207 -20.74 -22.08 23.09
CA ARG A 207 -19.52 -21.88 23.90
C ARG A 207 -18.24 -22.45 23.27
N GLY A 208 -18.32 -22.98 22.04
CA GLY A 208 -17.18 -23.60 21.37
C GLY A 208 -16.29 -22.64 20.58
N PRO A 209 -15.25 -23.15 19.90
CA PRO A 209 -14.45 -22.38 18.95
C PRO A 209 -15.33 -21.96 17.75
N ASN A 210 -15.20 -20.71 17.30
CA ASN A 210 -15.94 -20.21 16.15
C ASN A 210 -15.00 -19.72 15.04
N ASN A 211 -15.43 -19.88 13.79
CA ASN A 211 -14.71 -19.36 12.63
C ASN A 211 -14.92 -17.85 12.42
N LEU A 212 -15.61 -17.16 13.34
CA LEU A 212 -15.97 -15.75 13.19
C LEU A 212 -14.74 -14.85 13.15
N GLN A 213 -13.68 -15.18 13.89
CA GLN A 213 -12.41 -14.46 13.83
C GLN A 213 -11.71 -14.65 12.47
N ASN A 214 -11.78 -15.85 11.87
CA ASN A 214 -11.23 -16.13 10.55
C ASN A 214 -12.00 -15.37 9.45
N ILE A 215 -13.33 -15.29 9.59
CA ILE A 215 -14.20 -14.49 8.71
C ILE A 215 -13.85 -13.01 8.84
N GLN A 216 -13.83 -12.48 10.06
CA GLN A 216 -13.44 -11.10 10.36
C GLN A 216 -12.08 -10.80 9.73
N HIS A 217 -11.10 -11.66 9.98
CA HIS A 217 -9.77 -11.54 9.43
C HIS A 217 -9.79 -11.51 7.89
N THR A 218 -10.51 -12.42 7.24
CA THR A 218 -10.59 -12.50 5.78
C THR A 218 -11.19 -11.22 5.18
N ILE A 219 -12.29 -10.71 5.76
CA ILE A 219 -12.92 -9.46 5.33
C ILE A 219 -11.95 -8.28 5.47
N MET A 220 -11.27 -8.17 6.61
CA MET A 220 -10.41 -7.01 6.90
C MET A 220 -9.08 -7.04 6.16
N HIS A 221 -8.63 -8.22 5.70
CA HIS A 221 -7.38 -8.42 4.96
C HIS A 221 -7.56 -8.61 3.46
N ALA A 222 -8.79 -8.68 2.97
CA ALA A 222 -9.08 -8.70 1.54
C ALA A 222 -8.30 -7.59 0.82
N SER A 223 -7.78 -7.88 -0.37
CA SER A 223 -7.14 -6.88 -1.24
C SER A 223 -8.09 -5.73 -1.54
N LEU A 224 -9.39 -6.03 -1.54
CA LEU A 224 -10.46 -5.11 -1.84
C LEU A 224 -11.41 -5.00 -0.66
N THR A 225 -11.48 -3.82 -0.06
CA THR A 225 -12.39 -3.54 1.04
C THR A 225 -13.78 -3.24 0.51
N ASN A 226 -14.75 -4.08 0.85
CA ASN A 226 -16.16 -3.90 0.52
C ASN A 226 -16.90 -3.36 1.76
N ILE A 227 -17.18 -2.05 1.80
CA ILE A 227 -17.82 -1.40 2.96
C ILE A 227 -19.22 -1.99 3.23
N PRO A 228 -20.11 -2.15 2.24
CA PRO A 228 -21.40 -2.84 2.45
C PRO A 228 -21.25 -4.21 3.12
N LEU A 229 -20.28 -5.02 2.70
CA LEU A 229 -20.03 -6.33 3.30
C LEU A 229 -19.56 -6.23 4.76
N VAL A 230 -18.69 -5.27 5.09
CA VAL A 230 -18.25 -5.00 6.47
C VAL A 230 -19.45 -4.57 7.33
N MET A 231 -20.32 -3.70 6.81
CA MET A 231 -21.52 -3.25 7.51
C MET A 231 -22.48 -4.41 7.76
N LEU A 232 -22.75 -5.22 6.73
CA LEU A 232 -23.58 -6.41 6.80
C LEU A 232 -23.05 -7.42 7.85
N PHE A 233 -21.74 -7.68 7.84
CA PHE A 233 -21.07 -8.49 8.85
C PHE A 233 -21.31 -7.97 10.26
N CYS A 234 -21.10 -6.66 10.49
CA CYS A 234 -21.30 -6.04 11.80
C CYS A 234 -22.76 -6.16 12.27
N THR A 235 -23.73 -5.93 11.39
CA THR A 235 -25.15 -5.99 11.70
C THR A 235 -25.59 -7.41 12.05
N ILE A 236 -25.20 -8.42 11.27
CA ILE A 236 -25.54 -9.83 11.54
C ILE A 236 -24.92 -10.31 12.85
N LEU A 237 -23.65 -9.99 13.09
CA LEU A 237 -23.01 -10.36 14.36
C LEU A 237 -23.68 -9.69 15.56
N THR A 238 -24.03 -8.42 15.43
CA THR A 238 -24.67 -7.66 16.49
C THR A 238 -26.07 -8.19 16.80
N SER A 239 -26.87 -8.51 15.77
CA SER A 239 -28.22 -9.07 15.95
C SER A 239 -28.21 -10.46 16.60
N LYS A 240 -27.11 -11.21 16.46
CA LYS A 240 -26.88 -12.51 17.10
C LYS A 240 -26.19 -12.43 18.47
N GLY A 241 -25.90 -11.23 18.97
CA GLY A 241 -25.28 -11.02 20.27
C GLY A 241 -23.75 -11.10 20.29
N TYR A 242 -23.10 -11.25 19.13
CA TYR A 242 -21.64 -11.19 18.98
C TYR A 242 -21.11 -9.75 18.90
N SER A 243 -21.78 -8.82 19.58
CA SER A 243 -21.40 -7.41 19.66
C SER A 243 -19.95 -7.20 20.14
N GLY A 244 -19.42 -8.12 20.96
CA GLY A 244 -18.03 -8.10 21.40
C GLY A 244 -16.99 -8.29 20.28
N LEU A 245 -17.35 -8.99 19.20
CA LEU A 245 -16.49 -9.19 18.03
C LEU A 245 -16.53 -8.01 17.05
N VAL A 246 -17.63 -7.25 17.04
CA VAL A 246 -17.72 -5.97 16.33
C VAL A 246 -16.82 -4.99 17.06
N GLY A 247 -15.61 -4.82 16.54
CA GLY A 247 -14.51 -4.15 17.21
C GLY A 247 -14.28 -2.74 16.66
N SER A 248 -13.15 -2.18 17.07
CA SER A 248 -12.69 -0.88 16.58
C SER A 248 -12.33 -0.91 15.09
N ARG A 249 -11.96 -2.07 14.54
CA ARG A 249 -11.40 -2.20 13.17
C ARG A 249 -12.45 -2.08 12.09
N GLU A 250 -13.54 -2.83 12.24
CA GLU A 250 -14.65 -2.84 11.29
C GLU A 250 -15.30 -1.46 11.28
N LEU A 251 -15.55 -0.92 12.47
CA LEU A 251 -16.06 0.43 12.65
C LEU A 251 -15.10 1.46 12.05
N ALA A 252 -13.78 1.33 12.23
CA ALA A 252 -12.83 2.26 11.63
C ALA A 252 -12.95 2.35 10.10
N VAL A 253 -13.11 1.21 9.42
CA VAL A 253 -13.32 1.16 7.96
C VAL A 253 -14.62 1.87 7.58
N VAL A 254 -15.74 1.52 8.21
CA VAL A 254 -17.05 2.08 7.87
C VAL A 254 -17.10 3.58 8.15
N MET A 255 -16.65 4.02 9.33
CA MET A 255 -16.74 5.42 9.75
C MET A 255 -15.86 6.34 8.89
N ARG A 256 -14.67 5.86 8.50
CA ARG A 256 -13.75 6.65 7.68
C ARG A 256 -14.24 6.78 6.24
N PHE A 257 -14.70 5.69 5.63
CA PHE A 257 -14.96 5.65 4.19
C PHE A 257 -16.44 5.71 3.80
N GLY A 258 -17.36 5.37 4.69
CA GLY A 258 -18.79 5.51 4.44
C GLY A 258 -19.20 6.98 4.34
N SER A 259 -20.23 7.28 3.55
CA SER A 259 -20.82 8.62 3.56
C SER A 259 -21.44 8.92 4.93
N SER A 260 -21.59 10.20 5.26
CA SER A 260 -22.12 10.64 6.56
C SER A 260 -23.49 10.03 6.88
N ASP A 261 -24.37 9.94 5.89
CA ASP A 261 -25.70 9.35 6.04
C ASP A 261 -25.65 7.83 6.22
N VAL A 262 -24.83 7.15 5.43
CA VAL A 262 -24.61 5.68 5.56
C VAL A 262 -24.04 5.35 6.93
N VAL A 263 -23.07 6.14 7.41
CA VAL A 263 -22.49 5.98 8.75
C VAL A 263 -23.53 6.18 9.84
N ARG A 264 -24.34 7.24 9.75
CA ARG A 264 -25.38 7.55 10.75
C ARG A 264 -26.43 6.45 10.81
N GLN A 265 -26.92 6.01 9.65
CA GLN A 265 -27.89 4.91 9.54
C GLN A 265 -27.30 3.63 10.12
N HIS A 266 -26.05 3.30 9.76
CA HIS A 266 -25.41 2.09 10.26
C HIS A 266 -25.27 2.05 11.78
N ILE A 267 -24.91 3.17 12.41
CA ILE A 267 -24.85 3.27 13.88
C ILE A 267 -26.22 2.96 14.49
N GLN A 268 -27.29 3.54 13.92
CA GLN A 268 -28.66 3.30 14.39
C GLN A 268 -29.07 1.83 14.22
N ASP A 269 -28.74 1.21 13.08
CA ASP A 269 -29.02 -0.19 12.81
C ASP A 269 -28.31 -1.11 13.81
N LEU A 270 -27.04 -0.83 14.14
CA LEU A 270 -26.29 -1.58 15.15
C LEU A 270 -26.88 -1.41 16.55
N GLU A 271 -27.23 -0.18 16.93
CA GLU A 271 -27.87 0.09 18.23
C GLU A 271 -29.22 -0.63 18.35
N ALA A 272 -30.04 -0.61 17.28
CA ALA A 272 -31.33 -1.29 17.21
C ALA A 272 -31.17 -2.81 17.27
N ALA A 273 -30.26 -3.39 16.48
CA ALA A 273 -29.99 -4.82 16.45
C ALA A 273 -29.51 -5.34 17.82
N ASN A 274 -28.60 -4.62 18.47
CA ASN A 274 -28.13 -4.99 19.80
C ASN A 274 -29.25 -4.87 20.85
N SER A 275 -30.06 -3.80 20.78
CA SER A 275 -31.19 -3.64 21.69
C SER A 275 -32.21 -4.76 21.52
N ALA A 276 -32.54 -5.15 20.29
CA ALA A 276 -33.48 -6.23 20.01
C ALA A 276 -32.99 -7.55 20.61
N TYR A 277 -31.72 -7.90 20.36
CA TYR A 277 -31.11 -9.11 20.89
C TYR A 277 -31.22 -9.21 22.42
N TRP A 278 -30.80 -8.17 23.15
CA TRP A 278 -30.79 -8.22 24.61
C TRP A 278 -32.19 -8.19 25.23
N LYS A 279 -33.15 -7.51 24.59
CA LYS A 279 -34.55 -7.52 25.04
C LYS A 279 -35.15 -8.93 24.96
N THR A 280 -34.87 -9.66 23.87
CA THR A 280 -35.39 -11.02 23.66
C THR A 280 -34.74 -12.03 24.60
N HIS A 281 -33.41 -12.00 24.77
CA HIS A 281 -32.69 -13.10 25.44
C HIS A 281 -32.34 -12.84 26.91
N GLN A 282 -32.06 -11.60 27.31
CA GLN A 282 -31.75 -11.25 28.70
C GLN A 282 -32.32 -9.87 29.08
N PRO A 283 -33.66 -9.73 29.19
CA PRO A 283 -34.32 -8.43 29.37
C PRO A 283 -33.83 -7.66 30.60
N ARG A 284 -33.49 -8.37 31.68
CA ARG A 284 -32.96 -7.75 32.93
C ARG A 284 -31.64 -6.99 32.71
N LYS A 285 -30.82 -7.41 31.75
CA LYS A 285 -29.53 -6.77 31.44
C LYS A 285 -29.60 -5.85 30.21
N ALA A 286 -30.73 -5.82 29.52
CA ALA A 286 -30.86 -5.14 28.23
C ALA A 286 -30.50 -3.66 28.31
N ALA A 287 -31.05 -2.91 29.26
CA ALA A 287 -30.77 -1.48 29.40
C ALA A 287 -29.26 -1.19 29.57
N SER A 288 -28.58 -1.92 30.47
CA SER A 288 -27.15 -1.74 30.74
C SER A 288 -26.28 -2.16 29.55
N LYS A 289 -26.57 -3.31 28.93
CA LYS A 289 -25.80 -3.82 27.79
C LYS A 289 -26.00 -2.97 26.53
N THR A 290 -27.20 -2.47 26.29
CA THR A 290 -27.50 -1.54 25.19
C THR A 290 -26.79 -0.21 25.39
N ALA A 291 -26.84 0.38 26.59
CA ALA A 291 -26.14 1.63 26.90
C ALA A 291 -24.62 1.48 26.75
N TYR A 292 -24.04 0.40 27.27
CA TYR A 292 -22.60 0.13 27.15
C TYR A 292 -22.16 -0.01 25.68
N PHE A 293 -22.90 -0.78 24.88
CA PHE A 293 -22.57 -0.99 23.47
C PHE A 293 -22.72 0.29 22.65
N SER A 294 -23.81 1.05 22.85
CA SER A 294 -24.04 2.35 22.21
C SER A 294 -22.90 3.32 22.54
N GLY A 295 -22.49 3.41 23.82
CA GLY A 295 -21.36 4.22 24.21
C GLY A 295 -20.07 3.82 23.53
N ARG A 296 -19.75 2.51 23.48
CA ARG A 296 -18.55 2.02 22.80
C ARG A 296 -18.56 2.31 21.29
N ILE A 297 -19.68 2.09 20.59
CA ILE A 297 -19.78 2.37 19.15
C ILE A 297 -19.64 3.87 18.89
N ARG A 298 -20.36 4.71 19.62
CA ARG A 298 -20.30 6.16 19.43
C ARG A 298 -18.91 6.71 19.74
N ASP A 299 -18.26 6.17 20.76
CA ASP A 299 -16.88 6.49 21.10
C ASP A 299 -15.93 6.18 19.94
N HIS A 300 -16.01 4.99 19.34
CA HIS A 300 -15.25 4.67 18.12
C HIS A 300 -15.65 5.53 16.92
N ALA A 301 -16.94 5.73 16.68
CA ALA A 301 -17.45 6.51 15.55
C ALA A 301 -16.94 7.95 15.58
N VAL A 302 -17.06 8.63 16.72
CA VAL A 302 -16.56 10.00 16.90
C VAL A 302 -15.06 10.07 16.67
N ARG A 303 -14.27 9.13 17.21
CA ARG A 303 -12.82 9.06 16.95
C ARG A 303 -12.54 8.93 15.46
N TYR A 304 -13.14 7.97 14.78
CA TYR A 304 -12.82 7.67 13.39
C TYR A 304 -13.36 8.72 12.40
N LEU A 305 -14.48 9.36 12.70
CA LEU A 305 -14.97 10.53 11.98
C LEU A 305 -14.05 11.74 12.16
N ALA A 306 -13.55 11.96 13.39
CA ALA A 306 -12.54 12.99 13.64
C ALA A 306 -11.22 12.66 12.93
N TYR A 307 -10.81 11.39 12.89
CA TYR A 307 -9.66 10.96 12.08
C TYR A 307 -9.86 11.23 10.60
N SER A 308 -11.09 11.05 10.12
CA SER A 308 -11.44 11.31 8.73
C SER A 308 -11.85 12.75 8.46
N GLY A 309 -11.70 13.68 9.41
CA GLY A 309 -11.97 15.11 9.21
C GLY A 309 -13.44 15.45 9.03
N LYS A 310 -14.33 14.47 9.26
CA LYS A 310 -15.79 14.64 9.28
C LYS A 310 -16.19 15.18 10.65
N VAL A 311 -15.67 16.36 10.97
CA VAL A 311 -15.81 16.99 12.29
C VAL A 311 -17.27 17.29 12.59
N GLU A 312 -18.04 17.73 11.60
CA GLU A 312 -19.47 18.01 11.75
C GLU A 312 -20.26 16.77 12.18
N ASP A 313 -20.04 15.63 11.51
CA ASP A 313 -20.68 14.36 11.86
C ASP A 313 -20.26 13.87 13.24
N ALA A 314 -18.97 14.01 13.58
CA ALA A 314 -18.46 13.67 14.90
C ALA A 314 -19.13 14.51 16.00
N ILE A 315 -19.32 15.82 15.77
CA ILE A 315 -20.02 16.72 16.69
C ILE A 315 -21.51 16.37 16.77
N ALA A 316 -22.17 16.07 15.65
CA ALA A 316 -23.58 15.70 15.62
C ALA A 316 -23.84 14.42 16.45
N LEU A 317 -22.96 13.43 16.38
CA LEU A 317 -23.06 12.21 17.19
C LEU A 317 -22.95 12.47 18.69
N ILE A 318 -22.13 13.44 19.11
CA ILE A 318 -22.01 13.85 20.52
C ILE A 318 -23.31 14.50 21.00
N GLN A 319 -23.92 15.36 20.18
CA GLN A 319 -25.16 16.07 20.57
C GLN A 319 -26.35 15.12 20.73
N GLY A 320 -26.38 14.03 19.97
CA GLY A 320 -27.42 13.00 20.06
C GLY A 320 -27.20 11.98 21.19
N CYS A 321 -26.14 12.09 22.01
CA CYS A 321 -25.93 11.18 23.14
C CYS A 321 -26.91 11.50 24.27
N SER A 322 -27.67 10.49 24.71
CA SER A 322 -28.44 10.59 25.94
C SER A 322 -27.50 10.68 27.15
N SER A 323 -28.00 11.20 28.28
CA SER A 323 -27.24 11.35 29.54
C SER A 323 -26.60 10.05 30.05
N ASN A 324 -27.04 8.89 29.53
CA ASN A 324 -26.58 7.57 29.93
C ASN A 324 -25.39 7.06 29.11
N VAL A 325 -25.01 7.76 28.04
CA VAL A 325 -23.89 7.39 27.17
C VAL A 325 -22.69 8.29 27.45
N GLN A 326 -21.69 7.75 28.15
CA GLN A 326 -20.44 8.46 28.41
C GLN A 326 -19.39 8.07 27.36
N LEU A 327 -18.84 9.07 26.67
CA LEU A 327 -17.67 8.89 25.80
C LEU A 327 -16.40 9.00 26.63
N SER A 328 -15.32 8.39 26.15
CA SER A 328 -14.02 8.45 26.83
C SER A 328 -13.37 9.83 26.68
N THR A 329 -12.56 10.24 27.68
CA THR A 329 -11.74 11.47 27.63
C THR A 329 -10.89 11.52 26.36
N TYR A 330 -10.34 10.38 25.96
CA TYR A 330 -9.51 10.25 24.75
C TYR A 330 -10.25 10.66 23.47
N THR A 331 -11.50 10.26 23.33
CA THR A 331 -12.33 10.64 22.17
C THR A 331 -12.53 12.15 22.07
N TYR A 332 -12.79 12.80 23.20
CA TYR A 332 -12.91 14.26 23.25
C TYR A 332 -11.59 14.97 22.94
N ASP A 333 -10.48 14.53 23.55
CA ASP A 333 -9.16 15.10 23.28
C ASP A 333 -8.76 14.95 21.81
N LYS A 334 -9.09 13.80 21.21
CA LYS A 334 -8.83 13.56 19.80
C LYS A 334 -9.66 14.49 18.90
N LEU A 335 -10.95 14.64 19.18
CA LEU A 335 -11.81 15.55 18.43
C LEU A 335 -11.34 17.00 18.57
N LEU A 336 -10.99 17.44 19.78
CA LEU A 336 -10.45 18.78 20.04
C LEU A 336 -9.17 19.04 19.26
N ARG A 337 -8.26 18.06 19.23
CA ARG A 337 -7.03 18.15 18.43
C ARG A 337 -7.34 18.30 16.94
N THR A 338 -8.22 17.46 16.40
CA THR A 338 -8.65 17.57 14.99
C THR A 338 -9.28 18.93 14.69
N ILE A 339 -10.16 19.45 15.55
CA ILE A 339 -10.79 20.77 15.38
C ILE A 339 -9.74 21.87 15.31
N ARG A 340 -8.74 21.82 16.19
CA ARG A 340 -7.63 22.78 16.23
C ARG A 340 -6.73 22.65 15.00
N ASP A 341 -6.47 21.43 14.52
CA ASP A 341 -5.60 21.18 13.36
C ASP A 341 -6.23 21.68 12.04
N ILE A 342 -7.56 21.63 11.89
CA ILE A 342 -8.27 22.05 10.66
C ILE A 342 -8.37 23.58 10.53
N MET A 343 -8.20 24.33 11.63
CA MET A 343 -8.22 25.80 11.65
C MET A 343 -9.49 26.44 11.03
N ASN A 344 -10.61 25.73 10.99
CA ASN A 344 -11.89 26.27 10.49
C ASN A 344 -12.61 27.05 11.61
N PRO A 345 -12.88 28.37 11.43
CA PRO A 345 -13.53 29.19 12.45
C PRO A 345 -14.94 28.72 12.82
N SER A 346 -15.65 28.02 11.94
CA SER A 346 -16.98 27.49 12.23
C SER A 346 -16.99 26.45 13.36
N TYR A 347 -15.85 25.77 13.57
CA TYR A 347 -15.70 24.74 14.59
C TYR A 347 -15.26 25.28 15.95
N ALA A 348 -14.71 26.50 15.98
CA ALA A 348 -14.21 27.12 17.22
C ALA A 348 -15.31 27.24 18.29
N LYS A 349 -16.56 27.49 17.88
CA LYS A 349 -17.73 27.58 18.78
C LYS A 349 -18.01 26.29 19.57
N TYR A 350 -17.52 25.14 19.12
CA TYR A 350 -17.74 23.86 19.79
C TYR A 350 -16.64 23.50 20.79
N ILE A 351 -15.48 24.18 20.78
CA ILE A 351 -14.32 23.84 21.62
C ILE A 351 -14.70 23.89 23.10
N SER A 352 -15.25 25.01 23.58
CA SER A 352 -15.61 25.17 25.00
C SER A 352 -16.65 24.15 25.47
N ARG A 353 -17.61 23.81 24.60
CA ARG A 353 -18.60 22.78 24.91
C ARG A 353 -17.95 21.40 25.03
N ILE A 354 -17.09 21.02 24.09
CA ILE A 354 -16.41 19.72 24.11
C ILE A 354 -15.46 19.62 25.32
N GLU A 355 -14.76 20.69 25.67
CA GLU A 355 -13.94 20.77 26.88
C GLU A 355 -14.77 20.58 28.15
N SER A 356 -15.93 21.23 28.26
CA SER A 356 -16.83 21.03 29.41
C SER A 356 -17.33 19.58 29.54
N LEU A 357 -17.62 18.92 28.41
CA LEU A 357 -18.02 17.51 28.39
C LEU A 357 -16.86 16.59 28.80
N ARG A 358 -15.65 16.87 28.30
CA ARG A 358 -14.43 16.13 28.67
C ARG A 358 -14.16 16.23 30.16
N ASP A 359 -14.24 17.44 30.71
CA ASP A 359 -13.92 17.72 32.10
C ASP A 359 -14.99 17.13 33.04
N GLY A 360 -16.25 17.06 32.61
CA GLY A 360 -17.32 16.34 33.33
C GLY A 360 -17.13 14.82 33.41
N VAL A 361 -16.39 14.21 32.47
CA VAL A 361 -16.06 12.77 32.47
C VAL A 361 -14.79 12.47 33.28
N ALA A 362 -13.91 13.46 33.45
CA ALA A 362 -12.62 13.32 34.12
C ALA A 362 -12.76 13.22 35.66
N GLY A 363 -13.34 12.13 36.15
CA GLY A 363 -13.28 11.80 37.58
C GLY A 363 -11.84 11.51 38.07
N PRO A 364 -11.55 11.62 39.37
CA PRO A 364 -10.18 11.50 39.93
C PRO A 364 -9.50 10.13 39.68
N SER A 365 -10.27 9.08 39.38
CA SER A 365 -9.78 7.73 39.01
C SER A 365 -9.32 7.62 37.54
N HIS A 366 -9.71 8.56 36.68
CA HIS A 366 -9.50 8.47 35.23
C HIS A 366 -8.08 8.87 34.78
N GLN A 367 -7.32 9.63 35.58
CA GLN A 367 -5.94 10.02 35.24
C GLN A 367 -4.97 8.81 35.21
N ALA A 368 -5.18 7.81 36.07
CA ALA A 368 -4.39 6.58 36.06
C ALA A 368 -4.72 5.71 34.83
N ARG A 369 -5.99 5.70 34.40
CA ARG A 369 -6.44 4.95 33.21
C ARG A 369 -6.13 5.67 31.90
N ALA A 370 -6.07 7.00 31.90
CA ALA A 370 -5.62 7.82 30.77
C ALA A 370 -4.13 7.61 30.45
N ARG A 371 -3.30 7.35 31.47
CA ARG A 371 -1.89 6.94 31.28
C ARG A 371 -1.76 5.50 30.75
N ALA A 372 -2.68 4.61 31.08
CA ALA A 372 -2.74 3.26 30.50
C ALA A 372 -3.29 3.27 29.05
N LEU A 373 -4.22 4.19 28.73
CA LEU A 373 -4.75 4.43 27.38
C LEU A 373 -3.83 5.29 26.51
N GLN A 374 -2.78 5.92 27.06
CA GLN A 374 -1.64 6.41 26.28
C GLN A 374 -0.91 5.27 25.54
N ALA A 375 -1.16 3.99 25.89
CA ALA A 375 -0.75 2.86 25.05
C ALA A 375 -1.54 2.77 23.71
N ASP A 376 -2.75 3.36 23.63
CA ASP A 376 -3.49 3.60 22.38
C ASP A 376 -3.02 4.89 21.66
N ALA A 377 -1.83 5.40 21.99
CA ALA A 377 -1.10 6.44 21.22
C ALA A 377 -0.90 6.08 19.74
N GLU A 378 -1.23 4.87 19.31
CA GLU A 378 -1.24 4.40 17.91
C GLU A 378 -2.01 5.35 16.99
N ASP A 379 -3.09 5.91 17.50
CA ASP A 379 -4.03 6.75 16.78
C ASP A 379 -3.59 8.25 16.88
N ALA A 380 -2.97 8.69 17.98
CA ALA A 380 -2.34 10.01 18.10
C ALA A 380 -1.06 10.12 17.24
N ALA A 381 -0.36 9.01 17.02
CA ALA A 381 0.83 8.91 16.19
C ALA A 381 0.51 8.95 14.69
N MET A 382 -0.66 8.49 14.25
CA MET A 382 -1.19 8.76 12.91
C MET A 382 -1.46 10.25 12.66
N ALA A 383 -1.81 11.02 13.70
CA ALA A 383 -2.03 12.46 13.61
C ALA A 383 -0.73 13.28 13.73
N ALA A 384 0.29 12.75 14.41
CA ALA A 384 1.61 13.35 14.50
C ALA A 384 2.47 13.09 13.25
N GLN A 385 1.87 13.19 12.05
CA GLN A 385 2.47 12.86 10.75
C GLN A 385 3.87 13.49 10.61
N LEU A 386 4.86 12.68 11.01
CA LEU A 386 6.29 12.84 10.86
C LEU A 386 6.86 14.17 11.36
N ARG A 387 6.61 14.48 12.64
CA ARG A 387 7.69 15.08 13.46
C ARG A 387 8.71 14.00 13.81
N THR A 388 9.23 13.29 12.81
CA THR A 388 10.49 12.56 13.03
C THR A 388 11.50 13.62 13.36
N ALA A 389 12.09 13.53 14.56
CA ALA A 389 13.25 14.34 14.91
C ALA A 389 14.22 14.31 13.73
N ALA A 390 14.91 15.42 13.48
CA ALA A 390 15.96 15.47 12.47
C ALA A 390 16.77 14.18 12.59
N ALA A 391 16.97 13.48 11.47
CA ALA A 391 17.75 12.26 11.47
C ALA A 391 19.16 12.64 11.90
N ASP A 392 19.42 12.63 13.20
CA ASP A 392 20.78 12.60 13.71
C ASP A 392 21.35 11.34 13.12
N ALA A 393 22.25 11.50 12.15
CA ALA A 393 22.82 10.41 11.38
C ALA A 393 23.40 9.41 12.38
N TYR A 394 22.67 8.32 12.63
CA TYR A 394 23.09 7.33 13.59
C TYR A 394 24.24 6.54 12.96
N THR A 395 25.48 6.92 13.29
CA THR A 395 26.71 6.35 12.74
C THR A 395 27.20 5.10 13.50
N GLY A 396 26.32 4.42 14.24
CA GLY A 396 26.67 3.23 15.00
C GLY A 396 26.94 1.98 14.16
N THR A 397 27.54 0.97 14.79
CA THR A 397 27.79 -0.35 14.18
C THR A 397 26.46 -1.07 13.86
N LEU A 398 26.49 -2.08 12.99
CA LEU A 398 25.27 -2.87 12.65
C LEU A 398 24.58 -3.47 13.90
N PRO A 399 25.29 -4.11 14.85
CA PRO A 399 24.67 -4.62 16.08
C PRO A 399 24.08 -3.53 16.97
N GLU A 400 24.75 -2.38 17.10
CA GLU A 400 24.24 -1.23 17.85
C GLU A 400 22.97 -0.68 17.22
N THR A 401 22.96 -0.51 15.90
CA THR A 401 21.78 -0.06 15.15
C THR A 401 20.62 -1.03 15.34
N LEU A 402 20.86 -2.34 15.27
CA LEU A 402 19.83 -3.35 15.53
C LEU A 402 19.27 -3.28 16.96
N ARG A 403 20.13 -3.10 17.97
CA ARG A 403 19.70 -2.93 19.38
C ARG A 403 18.87 -1.66 19.57
N TYR A 404 19.30 -0.57 18.94
CA TYR A 404 18.57 0.69 18.91
C TYR A 404 17.18 0.52 18.28
N LEU A 405 17.10 -0.04 17.07
CA LEU A 405 15.83 -0.27 16.36
C LEU A 405 14.89 -1.19 17.14
N LYS A 406 15.41 -2.27 17.76
CA LYS A 406 14.61 -3.15 18.63
C LYS A 406 13.99 -2.40 19.80
N ARG A 407 14.75 -1.52 20.47
CA ARG A 407 14.28 -0.73 21.61
C ARG A 407 13.24 0.31 21.17
N ALA A 408 13.55 1.02 20.08
CA ALA A 408 12.73 2.09 19.52
C ALA A 408 11.36 1.58 19.08
N LEU A 409 11.33 0.49 18.28
CA LEU A 409 10.09 -0.11 17.79
C LEU A 409 9.26 -0.76 18.90
N ARG A 410 9.88 -1.35 19.93
CA ARG A 410 9.16 -2.01 21.04
C ARG A 410 8.45 -1.01 21.95
N LYS A 411 9.08 0.12 22.26
CA LYS A 411 8.51 1.09 23.22
C LYS A 411 7.52 2.06 22.59
N ALA A 412 7.57 2.26 21.27
CA ALA A 412 6.79 3.26 20.52
C ALA A 412 6.94 4.73 20.99
N GLU A 413 7.66 5.00 22.09
CA GLU A 413 7.94 6.34 22.62
C GLU A 413 8.81 7.18 21.67
N HIS A 414 9.81 6.54 21.03
CA HIS A 414 10.76 7.20 20.13
C HIS A 414 10.85 6.39 18.84
N ASN A 415 9.97 6.69 17.88
CA ASN A 415 9.98 5.98 16.62
C ASN A 415 11.22 6.39 15.80
N PRO A 416 11.98 5.41 15.29
CA PRO A 416 13.19 5.70 14.54
C PRO A 416 12.85 6.37 13.21
N HIS A 417 13.74 7.23 12.72
CA HIS A 417 13.57 7.83 11.40
C HIS A 417 13.57 6.72 10.32
N PRO A 418 12.63 6.70 9.36
CA PRO A 418 12.54 5.63 8.36
C PRO A 418 13.83 5.38 7.56
N PHE A 419 14.56 6.44 7.19
CA PHE A 419 15.87 6.30 6.53
C PHE A 419 16.89 5.50 7.36
N ILE A 420 16.90 5.59 8.69
CA ILE A 420 17.79 4.79 9.54
C ILE A 420 17.47 3.30 9.41
N ILE A 421 16.18 2.94 9.32
CA ILE A 421 15.75 1.56 9.09
C ILE A 421 16.17 1.14 7.67
N ALA A 422 15.91 1.95 6.64
CA ALA A 422 16.25 1.62 5.25
C ALA A 422 17.78 1.41 5.08
N ASP A 423 18.60 2.29 5.65
CA ASP A 423 20.06 2.18 5.63
C ASP A 423 20.56 0.97 6.44
N PHE A 424 19.85 0.59 7.51
CA PHE A 424 20.11 -0.65 8.23
C PHE A 424 19.76 -1.88 7.38
N LEU A 425 18.61 -1.91 6.72
CA LEU A 425 18.21 -3.01 5.83
C LEU A 425 19.25 -3.21 4.72
N GLU A 426 19.67 -2.12 4.08
CA GLU A 426 20.69 -2.14 3.02
C GLU A 426 22.02 -2.71 3.51
N ARG A 427 22.58 -2.16 4.60
CA ARG A 427 23.85 -2.64 5.17
C ARG A 427 23.75 -4.07 5.73
N TYR A 428 22.61 -4.45 6.30
CA TYR A 428 22.44 -5.77 6.91
C TYR A 428 22.27 -6.86 5.85
N LEU A 429 21.43 -6.62 4.83
CA LEU A 429 21.22 -7.57 3.73
C LEU A 429 22.48 -7.75 2.87
N ALA A 430 23.31 -6.71 2.74
CA ALA A 430 24.63 -6.82 2.10
C ALA A 430 25.59 -7.81 2.80
N THR A 431 25.30 -8.22 4.04
CA THR A 431 26.06 -9.29 4.75
C THR A 431 25.56 -10.70 4.45
N GLY A 432 24.54 -10.86 3.60
CA GLY A 432 23.86 -12.14 3.31
C GLY A 432 22.88 -12.59 4.40
N ARG A 433 22.71 -11.82 5.48
CA ARG A 433 21.81 -12.17 6.59
C ARG A 433 20.40 -11.64 6.33
N THR A 434 19.38 -12.47 6.55
CA THR A 434 17.96 -12.14 6.25
C THR A 434 17.03 -12.13 7.47
N ARG A 435 17.47 -12.65 8.63
CA ARG A 435 16.59 -12.87 9.80
C ARG A 435 16.15 -11.59 10.52
N ALA A 436 17.03 -10.58 10.65
CA ALA A 436 16.72 -9.39 11.44
C ALA A 436 15.56 -8.54 10.88
N PRO A 437 15.44 -8.30 9.55
CA PRO A 437 14.29 -7.62 8.96
C PRO A 437 12.94 -8.19 9.41
N THR A 438 12.72 -9.51 9.26
CA THR A 438 11.48 -10.18 9.70
C THR A 438 11.22 -10.01 11.20
N LEU A 439 12.26 -10.12 12.04
CA LEU A 439 12.12 -9.93 13.49
C LEU A 439 11.72 -8.49 13.85
N LEU A 440 12.28 -7.49 13.16
CA LEU A 440 11.94 -6.09 13.37
C LEU A 440 10.54 -5.77 12.87
N LEU A 441 10.13 -6.34 11.73
CA LEU A 441 8.76 -6.22 11.22
C LEU A 441 7.76 -6.79 12.23
N ASN A 442 7.99 -8.01 12.73
CA ASN A 442 7.12 -8.63 13.74
C ASN A 442 7.06 -7.81 15.04
N LEU A 443 8.18 -7.20 15.45
CA LEU A 443 8.18 -6.26 16.59
C LEU A 443 7.34 -5.01 16.29
N ALA A 444 7.46 -4.44 15.11
CA ALA A 444 6.69 -3.25 14.70
C ALA A 444 5.19 -3.54 14.65
N ILE A 445 4.79 -4.65 14.01
CA ILE A 445 3.42 -5.15 13.87
C ILE A 445 2.75 -5.34 15.24
N ASN A 446 3.48 -5.91 16.20
CA ASN A 446 2.96 -6.16 17.54
C ASN A 446 2.96 -4.90 18.42
N SER A 447 3.81 -3.92 18.13
CA SER A 447 3.94 -2.69 18.92
C SER A 447 2.81 -1.70 18.67
N SER A 448 2.71 -1.12 17.46
CA SER A 448 1.67 -0.14 17.11
C SER A 448 1.48 0.01 15.60
N TYR A 449 0.34 0.54 15.16
CA TYR A 449 0.13 0.90 13.74
C TYR A 449 1.18 1.87 13.21
N HIS A 450 1.63 2.82 14.03
CA HIS A 450 2.61 3.81 13.61
C HIS A 450 4.00 3.21 13.46
N SER A 451 4.44 2.37 14.41
CA SER A 451 5.68 1.59 14.29
C SER A 451 5.66 0.71 13.04
N THR A 452 4.53 0.04 12.78
CA THR A 452 4.30 -0.76 11.56
C THR A 452 4.44 0.10 10.32
N SER A 453 3.73 1.23 10.28
CA SER A 453 3.74 2.16 9.15
C SER A 453 5.15 2.69 8.85
N ILE A 454 5.89 3.12 9.87
CA ILE A 454 7.29 3.60 9.72
C ILE A 454 8.20 2.50 9.18
N PHE A 455 8.09 1.28 9.72
CA PHE A 455 8.92 0.17 9.27
C PHE A 455 8.61 -0.22 7.82
N VAL A 456 7.33 -0.36 7.49
CA VAL A 456 6.89 -0.73 6.14
C VAL A 456 7.26 0.38 5.14
N PHE A 457 7.17 1.66 5.53
CA PHE A 457 7.68 2.76 4.69
C PHE A 457 9.19 2.64 4.42
N ALA A 458 9.98 2.29 5.43
CA ALA A 458 11.42 2.10 5.27
C ALA A 458 11.75 0.91 4.35
N GLU A 459 10.98 -0.17 4.44
CA GLU A 459 11.06 -1.31 3.52
C GLU A 459 10.69 -0.91 2.08
N MET A 460 9.63 -0.13 1.90
CA MET A 460 9.28 0.44 0.58
C MET A 460 10.38 1.37 0.03
N LEU A 461 11.03 2.16 0.89
CA LEU A 461 12.19 2.98 0.51
C LEU A 461 13.39 2.14 0.08
N TYR A 462 13.66 1.04 0.80
CA TYR A 462 14.68 0.08 0.41
C TYR A 462 14.41 -0.48 -0.99
N TYR A 463 13.18 -0.94 -1.26
CA TYR A 463 12.80 -1.42 -2.60
C TYR A 463 12.92 -0.37 -3.69
N ARG A 464 12.61 0.88 -3.36
CA ARG A 464 12.80 2.00 -4.29
C ARG A 464 14.27 2.17 -4.67
N ARG A 465 15.19 2.10 -3.70
CA ARG A 465 16.64 2.23 -3.95
C ARG A 465 17.18 1.08 -4.80
N MET A 466 16.62 -0.11 -4.63
CA MET A 466 16.98 -1.31 -5.42
C MET A 466 16.29 -1.40 -6.79
N GLY A 467 15.43 -0.43 -7.17
CA GLY A 467 14.66 -0.48 -8.41
C GLY A 467 13.55 -1.54 -8.43
N GLN A 468 13.26 -2.19 -7.30
CA GLN A 468 12.29 -3.29 -7.19
C GLN A 468 10.86 -2.78 -6.95
N HIS A 469 10.30 -2.08 -7.94
CA HIS A 469 9.01 -1.40 -7.81
C HIS A 469 7.82 -2.35 -7.60
N HIS A 470 7.84 -3.56 -8.15
CA HIS A 470 6.80 -4.57 -7.91
C HIS A 470 6.69 -4.98 -6.43
N LEU A 471 7.83 -5.20 -5.77
CA LEU A 471 7.87 -5.56 -4.34
C LEU A 471 7.35 -4.42 -3.46
N MET A 472 7.52 -3.17 -3.89
CA MET A 472 6.94 -2.01 -3.22
C MET A 472 5.40 -2.03 -3.27
N ILE A 473 4.82 -2.35 -4.43
CA ILE A 473 3.37 -2.50 -4.62
C ILE A 473 2.83 -3.65 -3.78
N GLN A 474 3.48 -4.81 -3.82
CA GLN A 474 3.13 -5.98 -2.99
C GLN A 474 3.19 -5.65 -1.50
N THR A 475 4.26 -4.98 -1.06
CA THR A 475 4.41 -4.54 0.34
C THR A 475 3.28 -3.60 0.75
N PHE A 476 2.88 -2.68 -0.14
CA PHE A 476 1.77 -1.76 0.14
C PHE A 476 0.44 -2.50 0.31
N ILE A 477 0.05 -3.38 -0.62
CA ILE A 477 -1.21 -4.13 -0.57
C ILE A 477 -1.31 -5.02 0.67
N ASN A 478 -0.19 -5.62 1.07
CA ASN A 478 -0.13 -6.54 2.18
C ASN A 478 -0.34 -5.85 3.54
N HIS A 479 0.01 -4.56 3.67
CA HIS A 479 -0.02 -3.86 4.97
C HIS A 479 -1.02 -2.72 5.02
N PHE A 480 -1.46 -2.17 3.88
CA PHE A 480 -2.31 -0.99 3.84
C PHE A 480 -3.60 -1.21 3.06
N TYR A 481 -4.63 -0.46 3.46
CA TYR A 481 -5.82 -0.29 2.62
C TYR A 481 -5.48 0.47 1.34
N LEU A 482 -6.10 0.09 0.23
CA LEU A 482 -5.94 0.74 -1.08
C LEU A 482 -6.65 2.11 -1.11
N SER A 483 -6.07 3.08 -0.42
CA SER A 483 -6.57 4.45 -0.31
C SER A 483 -5.51 5.45 -0.75
N GLY A 484 -5.94 6.50 -1.47
CA GLY A 484 -5.03 7.53 -2.02
C GLY A 484 -4.20 7.09 -3.24
N VAL A 485 -4.54 5.96 -3.85
CA VAL A 485 -3.84 5.37 -5.01
C VAL A 485 -4.87 4.80 -6.01
N PRO A 486 -4.56 4.70 -7.31
CA PRO A 486 -5.51 4.18 -8.29
C PRO A 486 -5.55 2.66 -8.20
N ARG A 487 -6.65 2.15 -7.62
CA ARG A 487 -6.84 0.76 -7.20
C ARG A 487 -6.58 -0.25 -8.32
N GLU A 488 -7.11 0.02 -9.50
CA GLU A 488 -7.06 -0.88 -10.65
C GLU A 488 -5.62 -1.06 -11.13
N ASP A 489 -4.87 0.04 -11.25
CA ASP A 489 -3.46 -0.01 -11.68
C ASP A 489 -2.59 -0.71 -10.64
N VAL A 490 -2.83 -0.45 -9.35
CA VAL A 490 -2.12 -1.09 -8.23
C VAL A 490 -2.34 -2.61 -8.24
N LEU A 491 -3.59 -3.07 -8.40
CA LEU A 491 -3.88 -4.50 -8.48
C LEU A 491 -3.34 -5.14 -9.75
N ARG A 492 -3.39 -4.44 -10.89
CA ARG A 492 -2.80 -4.92 -12.14
C ARG A 492 -1.32 -5.28 -11.96
N PHE A 493 -0.52 -4.34 -11.43
CA PHE A 493 0.91 -4.55 -11.20
C PHE A 493 1.21 -5.54 -10.06
N TYR A 494 0.27 -5.72 -9.12
CA TYR A 494 0.38 -6.74 -8.08
C TYR A 494 0.19 -8.15 -8.64
N HIS A 495 -0.82 -8.37 -9.47
CA HIS A 495 -1.05 -9.66 -10.11
C HIS A 495 0.07 -10.00 -11.09
N GLU A 496 0.62 -9.00 -11.78
CA GLU A 496 1.84 -9.16 -12.59
C GLU A 496 3.02 -9.61 -11.72
N ALA A 497 3.25 -8.95 -10.57
CA ALA A 497 4.29 -9.36 -9.63
C ALA A 497 4.10 -10.79 -9.09
N GLN A 498 2.86 -11.20 -8.81
CA GLN A 498 2.55 -12.57 -8.40
C GLN A 498 2.86 -13.58 -9.50
N ARG A 499 2.57 -13.26 -10.76
CA ARG A 499 2.92 -14.13 -11.91
C ARG A 499 4.43 -14.29 -12.05
N LEU A 500 5.19 -13.21 -11.82
CA LEU A 500 6.66 -13.24 -11.83
C LEU A 500 7.27 -14.01 -10.64
N GLN A 501 6.50 -14.20 -9.55
CA GLN A 501 6.94 -14.97 -8.38
C GLN A 501 6.62 -16.45 -8.46
N SER A 502 5.58 -16.82 -9.20
CA SER A 502 5.21 -18.22 -9.39
C SER A 502 6.30 -18.90 -10.21
N PRO A 503 6.97 -19.96 -9.69
CA PRO A 503 7.90 -20.74 -10.49
C PRO A 503 7.13 -21.25 -11.71
N SER A 504 7.64 -20.98 -12.90
CA SER A 504 7.10 -21.51 -14.14
C SER A 504 6.95 -23.02 -13.97
N ARG A 505 5.72 -23.53 -14.01
CA ARG A 505 5.43 -24.96 -13.88
C ARG A 505 6.04 -25.79 -15.02
N ASP A 506 6.45 -25.12 -16.08
CA ASP A 506 7.11 -25.72 -17.24
C ASP A 506 8.61 -25.86 -16.91
N GLY A 507 8.96 -26.97 -16.27
CA GLY A 507 10.29 -27.28 -15.70
C GLY A 507 11.45 -27.46 -16.69
N GLU A 508 11.48 -26.75 -17.82
CA GLU A 508 12.50 -26.93 -18.86
C GLU A 508 13.45 -25.73 -19.07
N ARG A 509 13.38 -24.68 -18.25
CA ARG A 509 14.28 -23.51 -18.37
C ARG A 509 14.82 -22.99 -17.04
N GLU A 510 15.45 -23.86 -16.24
CA GLU A 510 16.10 -23.45 -14.99
C GLU A 510 17.41 -22.67 -15.19
N GLU A 511 18.11 -22.79 -16.33
CA GLU A 511 19.47 -22.24 -16.47
C GLU A 511 19.57 -20.71 -16.64
N MET A 512 18.45 -19.99 -16.78
CA MET A 512 18.45 -18.53 -16.94
C MET A 512 17.35 -17.82 -16.15
N ALA A 513 16.87 -18.44 -15.07
CA ALA A 513 15.85 -17.82 -14.23
C ALA A 513 16.41 -16.55 -13.58
N GLU A 514 15.83 -15.40 -13.95
CA GLU A 514 16.07 -14.14 -13.24
C GLU A 514 15.82 -14.33 -11.74
N PRO A 515 16.59 -13.65 -10.86
CA PRO A 515 16.43 -13.79 -9.42
C PRO A 515 14.97 -13.56 -9.04
N THR A 516 14.35 -14.59 -8.48
CA THR A 516 12.94 -14.56 -8.09
C THR A 516 12.70 -13.35 -7.20
N LEU A 517 11.68 -12.55 -7.57
CA LEU A 517 11.30 -11.35 -6.83
C LEU A 517 10.78 -11.73 -5.46
N THR A 518 11.66 -11.89 -4.47
CA THR A 518 11.29 -12.28 -3.12
C THR A 518 11.30 -11.09 -2.18
N ARG A 519 10.26 -10.99 -1.34
CA ARG A 519 10.20 -9.95 -0.32
C ARG A 519 11.27 -10.22 0.76
N ILE A 520 11.93 -9.17 1.26
CA ILE A 520 13.00 -9.28 2.26
C ILE A 520 12.46 -9.75 3.61
N CYS A 521 11.21 -9.37 3.93
CA CYS A 521 10.53 -9.79 5.14
C CYS A 521 9.55 -10.90 4.78
N THR A 522 9.80 -12.10 5.30
CA THR A 522 8.82 -13.18 5.30
C THR A 522 7.63 -12.75 6.16
N PHE A 523 6.45 -12.77 5.57
CA PHE A 523 5.24 -12.24 6.19
C PHE A 523 4.04 -12.97 5.63
N SER A 524 3.23 -13.52 6.53
CA SER A 524 1.89 -13.93 6.18
C SER A 524 0.94 -12.76 6.45
N PRO A 525 0.08 -12.36 5.50
CA PRO A 525 -1.00 -11.43 5.74
C PRO A 525 -1.87 -11.81 6.94
N SER A 526 -1.93 -13.09 7.30
CA SER A 526 -2.66 -13.58 8.48
C SER A 526 -2.11 -13.09 9.83
N HIS A 527 -0.93 -12.47 9.83
CA HIS A 527 -0.23 -12.10 11.05
C HIS A 527 -0.38 -10.62 11.43
N LEU A 528 -1.22 -9.81 10.77
CA LEU A 528 -1.47 -8.44 11.29
C LEU A 528 -2.50 -8.54 12.41
N PRO A 529 -2.08 -8.52 13.69
CA PRO A 529 -2.97 -8.77 14.79
C PRO A 529 -4.03 -7.69 14.88
N ARG A 530 -3.79 -6.51 14.27
CA ARG A 530 -4.65 -5.31 14.25
C ARG A 530 -5.39 -5.11 12.92
N GLY A 531 -5.13 -5.90 11.88
CA GLY A 531 -5.63 -5.63 10.53
C GLY A 531 -4.68 -4.76 9.70
N LYS A 532 -5.10 -4.42 8.48
CA LYS A 532 -4.35 -3.50 7.61
C LYS A 532 -4.26 -2.11 8.25
N ALA A 533 -3.11 -1.47 8.08
CA ALA A 533 -2.88 -0.11 8.50
C ALA A 533 -3.47 0.88 7.49
N TRP A 534 -3.63 2.11 7.93
CA TRP A 534 -3.97 3.21 7.04
C TRP A 534 -2.71 3.71 6.36
N PRO A 535 -2.68 3.83 5.02
CA PRO A 535 -1.52 4.44 4.38
C PRO A 535 -1.44 5.90 4.86
N MET A 536 -0.22 6.45 4.91
CA MET A 536 0.00 7.90 5.01
C MET A 536 0.38 8.46 3.64
N LYS A 537 0.27 9.77 3.45
CA LYS A 537 0.62 10.45 2.18
C LYS A 537 1.97 10.00 1.61
N ILE A 538 2.99 9.87 2.46
CA ILE A 538 4.33 9.41 2.08
C ILE A 538 4.34 7.99 1.47
N HIS A 539 3.49 7.08 1.93
CA HIS A 539 3.37 5.73 1.37
C HIS A 539 2.68 5.81 0.01
N CYS A 540 1.59 6.57 -0.09
CA CYS A 540 0.88 6.80 -1.34
C CYS A 540 1.82 7.40 -2.39
N ASN A 541 2.68 8.37 -2.03
CA ASN A 541 3.67 8.94 -2.94
C ASN A 541 4.63 7.88 -3.49
N LEU A 542 5.15 6.99 -2.62
CA LEU A 542 6.02 5.89 -3.07
C LEU A 542 5.30 4.93 -4.02
N VAL A 543 4.03 4.64 -3.75
CA VAL A 543 3.20 3.86 -4.69
C VAL A 543 3.06 4.58 -6.03
N TRP A 544 2.76 5.88 -6.05
CA TRP A 544 2.72 6.66 -7.30
C TRP A 544 4.07 6.65 -8.03
N HIS A 545 5.19 6.74 -7.30
CA HIS A 545 6.52 6.56 -7.88
C HIS A 545 6.70 5.19 -8.52
N ALA A 546 6.29 4.11 -7.85
CA ALA A 546 6.35 2.75 -8.38
C ALA A 546 5.46 2.58 -9.61
N LEU A 547 4.20 3.07 -9.57
CA LEU A 547 3.28 2.99 -10.71
C LEU A 547 3.85 3.69 -11.94
N VAL A 548 4.44 4.88 -11.78
CA VAL A 548 5.07 5.62 -12.89
C VAL A 548 6.28 4.87 -13.44
N ALA A 549 7.09 4.25 -12.58
CA ALA A 549 8.26 3.47 -12.99
C ALA A 549 7.87 2.18 -13.72
N LEU A 550 6.81 1.51 -13.27
CA LEU A 550 6.28 0.29 -13.87
C LEU A 550 5.44 0.53 -15.13
N THR A 551 5.07 1.77 -15.43
CA THR A 551 4.27 2.09 -16.63
C THR A 551 5.18 2.24 -17.85
N PRO A 552 5.12 1.29 -18.81
CA PRO A 552 6.09 1.23 -19.90
C PRO A 552 5.81 2.28 -20.97
N THR A 553 4.53 2.45 -21.34
CA THR A 553 4.11 3.26 -22.48
C THR A 553 3.75 4.69 -22.07
N TYR A 554 4.00 5.65 -22.97
CA TYR A 554 3.67 7.05 -22.76
C TYR A 554 2.15 7.34 -22.70
N PRO A 555 1.29 6.72 -23.52
CA PRO A 555 -0.16 6.89 -23.40
C PRO A 555 -0.72 6.40 -22.06
N GLU A 556 -0.25 5.27 -21.55
CA GLU A 556 -0.64 4.79 -20.22
C GLU A 556 -0.17 5.74 -19.12
N LEU A 557 1.03 6.31 -19.25
CA LEU A 557 1.54 7.32 -18.32
C LEU A 557 0.64 8.57 -18.30
N GLN A 558 0.15 9.02 -19.46
CA GLN A 558 -0.80 10.13 -19.55
C GLN A 558 -2.15 9.80 -18.89
N ASN A 559 -2.66 8.58 -19.09
CA ASN A 559 -3.87 8.13 -18.41
C ASN A 559 -3.67 8.11 -16.89
N LEU A 560 -2.55 7.56 -16.42
CA LEU A 560 -2.20 7.50 -15.01
C LEU A 560 -2.04 8.92 -14.41
N TYR A 561 -1.46 9.86 -15.15
CA TYR A 561 -1.36 11.25 -14.75
C TYR A 561 -2.74 11.93 -14.67
N THR A 562 -3.65 11.62 -15.60
CA THR A 562 -5.03 12.10 -15.56
C THR A 562 -5.76 11.59 -14.32
N LYS A 563 -5.53 10.33 -13.93
CA LYS A 563 -6.03 9.76 -12.66
C LYS A 563 -5.47 10.54 -11.47
N LEU A 564 -4.17 10.85 -11.42
CA LEU A 564 -3.57 11.67 -10.35
C LEU A 564 -4.27 13.04 -10.24
N ARG A 565 -4.47 13.75 -11.35
CA ARG A 565 -5.18 15.04 -11.35
C ARG A 565 -6.61 14.89 -10.84
N ALA A 566 -7.30 13.81 -11.20
CA ALA A 566 -8.66 13.53 -10.71
C ALA A 566 -8.70 13.32 -9.18
N PHE A 567 -7.67 12.70 -8.58
CA PHE A 567 -7.57 12.58 -7.12
C PHE A 567 -7.49 13.95 -6.43
N PHE A 568 -6.73 14.89 -6.98
CA PHE A 568 -6.64 16.26 -6.42
C PHE A 568 -7.93 17.06 -6.63
N ARG A 569 -8.59 16.93 -7.79
CA ARG A 569 -9.88 17.62 -8.03
C ARG A 569 -11.00 17.13 -7.12
N ARG A 570 -11.11 15.82 -6.90
CA ARG A 570 -12.13 15.22 -6.03
C ARG A 570 -11.95 15.56 -4.55
N GLY A 571 -10.76 15.96 -4.13
CA GLY A 571 -10.49 16.45 -2.78
C GLY A 571 -11.03 17.86 -2.50
N GLY A 572 -11.54 18.56 -3.52
CA GLY A 572 -12.18 19.87 -3.36
C GLY A 572 -13.56 19.76 -2.70
N PRO A 573 -13.97 20.73 -1.85
CA PRO A 573 -15.17 20.65 -1.01
C PRO A 573 -16.53 20.63 -1.74
N THR A 574 -16.61 20.53 -3.07
CA THR A 574 -17.84 20.92 -3.80
C THR A 574 -18.26 20.09 -5.01
N HIS A 575 -17.64 18.95 -5.34
CA HIS A 575 -18.14 18.18 -6.48
C HIS A 575 -19.22 17.15 -6.11
N PRO A 576 -20.48 17.35 -6.55
CA PRO A 576 -21.53 16.36 -6.38
C PRO A 576 -21.14 15.09 -7.13
N THR A 577 -21.22 13.99 -6.40
CA THR A 577 -21.20 12.61 -6.86
C THR A 577 -21.87 12.46 -8.22
N ALA A 578 -21.10 12.15 -9.26
CA ALA A 578 -21.66 11.61 -10.48
C ALA A 578 -22.58 10.44 -10.12
N PRO A 579 -23.75 10.29 -10.78
CA PRO A 579 -24.76 9.31 -10.40
C PRO A 579 -24.13 7.93 -10.35
N HIS A 580 -24.25 7.32 -9.17
CA HIS A 580 -23.66 6.05 -8.80
C HIS A 580 -24.21 4.92 -9.67
N THR A 581 -23.59 4.66 -10.81
CA THR A 581 -23.77 3.40 -11.53
C THR A 581 -23.19 2.30 -10.66
N HIS A 582 -24.06 1.63 -9.88
CA HIS A 582 -24.08 0.26 -9.33
C HIS A 582 -22.77 -0.53 -9.01
N ALA A 583 -21.58 0.07 -9.09
CA ALA A 583 -20.33 -0.59 -8.76
C ALA A 583 -20.18 -0.60 -7.23
N LEU A 584 -20.76 -1.62 -6.60
CA LEU A 584 -20.69 -1.90 -5.15
C LEU A 584 -19.23 -1.94 -4.62
N LEU A 585 -18.26 -2.17 -5.50
CA LEU A 585 -16.84 -2.05 -5.21
C LEU A 585 -16.28 -0.67 -5.54
N GLN A 586 -16.84 0.39 -4.93
CA GLN A 586 -16.24 1.71 -5.06
C GLN A 586 -14.80 1.69 -4.48
N PRO A 587 -13.81 2.28 -5.17
CA PRO A 587 -12.48 2.46 -4.60
C PRO A 587 -12.61 3.27 -3.31
N LEU A 588 -11.90 2.86 -2.27
CA LEU A 588 -11.91 3.57 -0.99
C LEU A 588 -11.41 4.99 -1.21
N LEU A 589 -12.33 5.94 -1.19
CA LEU A 589 -11.98 7.34 -1.24
C LEU A 589 -11.12 7.66 0.00
N PRO A 590 -10.03 8.42 -0.14
CA PRO A 590 -9.29 8.84 1.02
C PRO A 590 -10.18 9.64 1.98
N PRO A 591 -9.97 9.52 3.30
CA PRO A 591 -10.79 10.22 4.28
C PRO A 591 -10.73 11.75 4.09
N PRO A 592 -11.83 12.50 4.30
CA PRO A 592 -11.90 13.95 4.08
C PRO A 592 -10.88 14.81 4.85
N SER A 593 -10.37 14.37 6.00
CA SER A 593 -9.29 15.04 6.77
C SER A 593 -8.02 15.18 5.96
N TRP A 594 -7.84 14.33 4.97
CA TRP A 594 -6.81 14.50 3.99
C TRP A 594 -7.27 15.56 3.00
N HIS A 595 -7.13 16.84 3.39
CA HIS A 595 -7.33 17.96 2.46
C HIS A 595 -6.59 17.74 1.13
N GLN A 596 -5.48 16.99 1.17
CA GLN A 596 -4.86 16.36 0.01
C GLN A 596 -4.40 14.95 0.39
N PRO A 597 -4.98 13.89 -0.21
CA PRO A 597 -4.65 12.50 0.12
C PRO A 597 -3.27 12.05 -0.32
N ILE A 598 -2.75 12.78 -1.29
CA ILE A 598 -1.49 12.56 -1.94
C ILE A 598 -0.70 13.84 -1.71
N ASP A 599 0.59 13.70 -1.41
CA ASP A 599 1.45 14.87 -1.29
C ASP A 599 1.77 15.43 -2.68
N TYR A 600 2.18 16.69 -2.77
CA TYR A 600 2.68 17.27 -4.02
C TYR A 600 3.84 16.44 -4.60
N ALA A 601 4.60 15.73 -3.76
CA ALA A 601 5.73 14.92 -4.19
C ALA A 601 5.35 13.82 -5.21
N ALA A 602 4.09 13.38 -5.26
CA ALA A 602 3.63 12.41 -6.25
C ALA A 602 3.67 12.93 -7.71
N PHE A 603 3.76 14.24 -7.94
CA PHE A 603 3.94 14.83 -9.26
C PHE A 603 5.38 14.68 -9.80
N THR A 604 6.37 14.61 -8.90
CA THR A 604 7.80 14.51 -9.25
C THR A 604 8.13 13.36 -10.21
N PRO A 605 7.69 12.10 -10.01
CA PRO A 605 8.00 11.00 -10.93
C PRO A 605 7.43 11.22 -12.33
N PHE A 606 6.21 11.75 -12.43
CA PHE A 606 5.61 12.12 -13.71
C PHE A 606 6.45 13.19 -14.39
N MET A 607 6.85 14.23 -13.66
CA MET A 607 7.67 15.32 -14.20
C MET A 607 8.95 14.81 -14.85
N ARG A 608 9.67 13.90 -14.19
CA ARG A 608 10.86 13.26 -14.76
C ARG A 608 10.55 12.50 -16.05
N ARG A 609 9.47 11.70 -16.08
CA ARG A 609 9.10 10.90 -17.28
C ARG A 609 8.60 11.77 -18.43
N PHE A 610 7.76 12.77 -18.16
CA PHE A 610 7.29 13.73 -19.17
C PHE A 610 8.44 14.58 -19.72
N MET A 611 9.38 15.02 -18.88
CA MET A 611 10.56 15.75 -19.37
C MET A 611 11.45 14.86 -20.24
N ARG A 612 11.66 13.58 -19.87
CA ARG A 612 12.40 12.64 -20.73
C ARG A 612 11.76 12.45 -22.11
N HIS A 613 10.42 12.51 -22.20
CA HIS A 613 9.71 12.28 -23.46
C HIS A 613 9.50 13.55 -24.29
N SER A 614 9.14 14.67 -23.65
CA SER A 614 8.72 15.92 -24.33
C SER A 614 9.65 17.11 -24.05
N GLY A 615 10.79 16.88 -23.38
CA GLY A 615 11.71 17.94 -22.97
C GLY A 615 11.16 18.82 -21.83
N PRO A 616 11.78 19.98 -21.59
CA PRO A 616 11.40 20.87 -20.49
C PRO A 616 9.91 21.29 -20.45
N PRO A 617 9.21 21.53 -21.58
CA PRO A 617 7.79 21.86 -21.58
C PRO A 617 6.90 20.81 -20.89
N GLY A 618 7.32 19.54 -20.88
CA GLY A 618 6.63 18.49 -20.14
C GLY A 618 6.64 18.71 -18.63
N GLY A 619 7.74 19.23 -18.09
CA GLY A 619 7.87 19.57 -16.67
C GLY A 619 7.12 20.86 -16.32
N GLU A 620 7.26 21.91 -17.13
CA GLU A 620 6.53 23.18 -16.98
C GLU A 620 5.02 22.98 -16.95
N ARG A 621 4.50 22.12 -17.84
CA ARG A 621 3.08 21.76 -17.88
C ARG A 621 2.60 21.19 -16.55
N ILE A 622 3.39 20.33 -15.90
CA ILE A 622 3.01 19.74 -14.61
C ILE A 622 3.00 20.80 -13.52
N ILE A 623 3.99 21.69 -13.46
CA ILE A 623 4.00 22.78 -12.49
C ILE A 623 2.76 23.68 -12.68
N ARG A 624 2.38 23.98 -13.93
CA ARG A 624 1.13 24.70 -14.24
C ARG A 624 -0.10 23.94 -13.78
N ASP A 625 -0.21 22.66 -14.11
CA ASP A 625 -1.32 21.81 -13.68
C ASP A 625 -1.43 21.77 -12.13
N MET A 626 -0.31 21.73 -11.41
CA MET A 626 -0.29 21.79 -9.95
C MET A 626 -0.87 23.11 -9.43
N MET A 627 -0.44 24.23 -10.01
CA MET A 627 -1.00 25.54 -9.68
C MET A 627 -2.51 25.58 -9.97
N GLU A 628 -2.96 25.15 -11.14
CA GLU A 628 -4.39 25.06 -11.50
C GLU A 628 -5.21 24.21 -10.51
N LEU A 629 -4.60 23.18 -9.92
CA LEU A 629 -5.23 22.31 -8.93
C LEU A 629 -5.20 22.89 -7.50
N GLY A 630 -4.65 24.10 -7.30
CA GLY A 630 -4.45 24.69 -5.98
C GLY A 630 -3.37 23.97 -5.16
N VAL A 631 -2.48 23.21 -5.81
CA VAL A 631 -1.38 22.49 -5.18
C VAL A 631 -0.12 23.32 -5.34
N GLN A 632 0.46 23.78 -4.24
CA GLN A 632 1.69 24.57 -4.27
C GLN A 632 2.88 23.70 -4.71
N PRO A 633 3.59 24.04 -5.80
CA PRO A 633 4.82 23.35 -6.15
C PRO A 633 5.91 23.63 -5.12
N SER A 634 6.46 22.57 -4.53
CA SER A 634 7.66 22.66 -3.67
C SER A 634 8.95 22.98 -4.45
N VAL A 635 9.99 23.40 -3.72
CA VAL A 635 11.34 23.64 -4.26
C VAL A 635 11.85 22.45 -5.06
N TYR A 636 11.53 21.22 -4.65
CA TYR A 636 11.98 20.01 -5.34
C TYR A 636 11.43 19.88 -6.76
N HIS A 637 10.22 20.37 -7.06
CA HIS A 637 9.73 20.36 -8.45
C HIS A 637 10.54 21.33 -9.30
N PHE A 638 10.82 22.53 -8.79
CA PHE A 638 11.69 23.46 -9.48
C PHE A 638 13.12 22.91 -9.61
N THR A 639 13.65 22.22 -8.59
CA THR A 639 14.94 21.53 -8.65
C THR A 639 15.00 20.52 -9.80
N GLU A 640 13.94 19.73 -9.99
CA GLU A 640 13.88 18.75 -11.08
C GLU A 640 13.86 19.41 -12.46
N LEU A 641 13.11 20.50 -12.61
CA LEU A 641 12.98 21.24 -13.87
C LEU A 641 14.29 21.93 -14.21
N ALA A 642 14.81 22.71 -13.27
CA ALA A 642 16.05 23.45 -13.40
C ALA A 642 17.24 22.51 -13.61
N GLY A 643 17.30 21.41 -12.85
CA GLY A 643 18.30 20.36 -13.04
C GLY A 643 18.21 19.68 -14.41
N TYR A 644 17.01 19.57 -15.00
CA TYR A 644 16.83 19.06 -16.36
C TYR A 644 17.35 20.05 -17.41
N TYR A 645 17.02 21.35 -17.31
CA TYR A 645 17.63 22.38 -18.16
C TYR A 645 19.15 22.40 -18.07
N ALA A 646 19.70 22.29 -16.86
CA ALA A 646 21.13 22.25 -16.63
C ALA A 646 21.78 21.03 -17.31
N ARG A 647 21.16 19.84 -17.21
CA ARG A 647 21.63 18.63 -17.93
C ARG A 647 21.60 18.78 -19.46
N MET A 648 20.70 19.60 -19.99
CA MET A 648 20.67 19.94 -21.42
C MET A 648 21.70 21.03 -21.80
N GLY A 649 22.43 21.61 -20.85
CA GLY A 649 23.38 22.70 -21.10
C GLY A 649 22.72 24.06 -21.34
N LEU A 650 21.44 24.22 -21.01
CA LEU A 650 20.68 25.45 -21.22
C LEU A 650 20.91 26.41 -20.06
N VAL A 651 21.96 27.23 -20.15
CA VAL A 651 22.37 28.16 -19.08
C VAL A 651 21.33 29.24 -18.81
N GLU A 652 20.87 29.91 -19.86
CA GLU A 652 19.96 31.07 -19.73
C GLU A 652 18.63 30.69 -19.04
N PRO A 653 17.89 29.63 -19.43
CA PRO A 653 16.66 29.24 -18.73
C PRO A 653 16.88 28.87 -17.26
N VAL A 654 18.03 28.27 -16.92
CA VAL A 654 18.37 27.95 -15.52
C VAL A 654 18.55 29.22 -14.70
N MET A 655 19.25 30.21 -15.24
CA MET A 655 19.51 31.46 -14.54
C MET A 655 18.23 32.28 -14.38
N VAL A 656 17.38 32.36 -15.41
CA VAL A 656 16.05 33.00 -15.32
C VAL A 656 15.19 32.35 -14.25
N LEU A 657 15.16 31.02 -14.21
CA LEU A 657 14.40 30.29 -13.19
C LEU A 657 14.97 30.53 -11.78
N LEU A 658 16.30 30.49 -11.63
CA LEU A 658 16.97 30.76 -10.36
C LEU A 658 16.68 32.18 -9.86
N ASP A 659 16.79 33.19 -10.72
CA ASP A 659 16.48 34.58 -10.41
C ASP A 659 15.02 34.75 -9.97
N SER A 660 14.09 34.03 -10.61
CA SER A 660 12.68 34.05 -10.23
C SER A 660 12.43 33.49 -8.82
N LEU A 661 13.11 32.41 -8.44
CA LEU A 661 13.00 31.78 -7.12
C LEU A 661 13.62 32.65 -6.02
N GLU A 662 14.78 33.25 -6.29
CA GLU A 662 15.48 34.14 -5.37
C GLU A 662 14.74 35.47 -5.17
N THR A 663 14.24 36.08 -6.26
CA THR A 663 13.49 37.35 -6.19
C THR A 663 12.18 37.20 -5.43
N SER A 664 11.49 36.06 -5.61
CA SER A 664 10.25 35.77 -4.89
C SER A 664 10.46 35.62 -3.38
N SER A 665 11.66 35.17 -2.98
CA SER A 665 12.03 35.07 -1.56
C SER A 665 12.29 36.44 -0.92
N GLY A 666 12.80 37.41 -1.70
CA GLY A 666 13.11 38.76 -1.21
C GLY A 666 11.88 39.59 -0.83
N LEU A 667 10.72 39.30 -1.41
CA LEU A 667 9.45 40.01 -1.12
C LEU A 667 8.88 39.69 0.27
N LEU A 668 9.29 38.60 0.92
CA LEU A 668 8.82 38.23 2.26
C LEU A 668 9.41 39.09 3.39
N ASN A 669 10.40 39.94 3.11
CA ASN A 669 10.86 40.97 4.06
C ASN A 669 10.05 42.27 3.97
N ARG A 670 9.07 42.38 3.05
CA ARG A 670 8.07 43.44 3.16
C ARG A 670 7.04 43.01 4.19
N THR A 671 7.05 43.69 5.33
CA THR A 671 5.99 43.65 6.33
C THR A 671 4.64 43.65 5.60
N PRO A 672 3.76 42.67 5.84
CA PRO A 672 2.48 42.60 5.15
C PRO A 672 1.67 43.85 5.50
N GLU A 673 1.63 44.82 4.59
CA GLU A 673 0.64 45.88 4.69
C GLU A 673 -0.74 45.22 4.52
N PRO A 674 -1.71 45.52 5.40
CA PRO A 674 -3.05 44.94 5.35
C PRO A 674 -3.79 45.46 4.11
N SER A 675 -3.56 44.83 2.97
CA SER A 675 -4.30 45.10 1.74
C SER A 675 -5.71 44.51 1.87
N THR A 676 -6.69 45.39 2.02
CA THR A 676 -8.12 45.09 2.22
C THR A 676 -8.86 44.60 0.96
N SER A 677 -8.15 44.10 -0.07
CA SER A 677 -8.78 43.61 -1.30
C SER A 677 -9.15 42.14 -1.18
N ASN A 678 -10.43 41.88 -0.88
CA ASN A 678 -11.08 40.57 -0.70
C ASN A 678 -11.18 39.68 -1.97
N THR A 679 -10.36 39.90 -3.00
CA THR A 679 -10.32 38.99 -4.16
C THR A 679 -9.53 37.75 -3.80
N GLY A 680 -10.23 36.66 -3.46
CA GLY A 680 -9.69 35.37 -3.01
C GLY A 680 -8.86 34.58 -4.04
N ALA A 681 -8.06 35.25 -4.86
CA ALA A 681 -7.02 34.59 -5.65
C ALA A 681 -5.99 33.99 -4.67
N THR A 682 -5.86 32.67 -4.67
CA THR A 682 -4.86 31.97 -3.87
C THR A 682 -3.48 32.45 -4.30
N VAL A 683 -2.82 33.25 -3.46
CA VAL A 683 -1.46 33.74 -3.71
C VAL A 683 -0.52 32.55 -3.59
N TYR A 684 -0.04 32.05 -4.72
CA TYR A 684 0.98 31.00 -4.73
C TYR A 684 2.30 31.59 -4.26
N THR A 685 2.82 31.09 -3.14
CA THR A 685 4.16 31.45 -2.69
C THR A 685 5.18 30.59 -3.43
N ILE A 686 6.09 31.22 -4.15
CA ILE A 686 7.19 30.54 -4.81
C ILE A 686 8.23 30.18 -3.73
N PRO A 687 8.69 28.92 -3.65
CA PRO A 687 9.59 28.47 -2.58
C PRO A 687 11.02 29.01 -2.75
N GLU A 688 11.71 29.28 -1.64
CA GLU A 688 13.13 29.67 -1.61
C GLU A 688 14.01 28.50 -2.10
N PRO A 689 15.02 28.75 -2.97
CA PRO A 689 15.93 27.71 -3.41
C PRO A 689 16.79 27.21 -2.23
N ASP A 690 16.83 25.90 -2.02
CA ASP A 690 17.65 25.27 -0.98
C ASP A 690 19.02 24.84 -1.53
N LEU A 691 19.94 24.40 -0.66
CA LEU A 691 21.25 23.94 -1.12
C LEU A 691 21.15 22.73 -2.07
N VAL A 692 20.12 21.90 -1.92
CA VAL A 692 19.87 20.76 -2.81
C VAL A 692 19.56 21.25 -4.24
N PHE A 693 18.83 22.36 -4.38
CA PHE A 693 18.59 23.03 -5.65
C PHE A 693 19.90 23.41 -6.36
N TYR A 694 20.78 24.18 -5.69
CA TYR A 694 22.08 24.58 -6.28
C TYR A 694 22.97 23.38 -6.61
N ILE A 695 23.04 22.38 -5.72
CA ILE A 695 23.80 21.13 -5.96
C ILE A 695 23.28 20.41 -7.21
N SER A 696 21.96 20.34 -7.39
CA SER A 696 21.34 19.70 -8.56
C SER A 696 21.70 20.42 -9.86
N LEU A 697 21.66 21.75 -9.87
CA LEU A 697 22.06 22.57 -11.02
C LEU A 697 23.53 22.36 -11.39
N MET A 698 24.42 22.47 -10.40
CA MET A 698 25.86 22.28 -10.59
C MET A 698 26.17 20.89 -11.14
N ARG A 699 25.54 19.84 -10.60
CA ARG A 699 25.66 18.47 -11.15
C ARG A 699 25.13 18.38 -12.58
N GLY A 700 24.00 19.05 -12.87
CA GLY A 700 23.43 19.10 -14.23
C GLY A 700 24.42 19.67 -15.24
N PHE A 701 25.05 20.80 -14.93
CA PHE A 701 26.05 21.41 -15.82
C PHE A 701 27.36 20.63 -15.92
N ILE A 702 27.76 19.89 -14.88
CA ILE A 702 28.87 18.94 -14.98
C ILE A 702 28.54 17.86 -16.01
N ILE A 703 27.32 17.30 -15.94
CA ILE A 703 26.85 16.26 -16.88
C ILE A 703 26.79 16.81 -18.31
N SER A 704 26.27 18.02 -18.49
CA SER A 704 26.21 18.69 -19.80
C SER A 704 27.55 19.25 -20.28
N LYS A 705 28.62 19.10 -19.47
CA LYS A 705 29.95 19.66 -19.71
C LYS A 705 29.99 21.19 -19.91
N SER A 706 29.05 21.93 -19.31
CA SER A 706 28.97 23.39 -19.36
C SER A 706 29.71 24.03 -18.18
N VAL A 707 30.93 24.50 -18.41
CA VAL A 707 31.74 25.20 -17.40
C VAL A 707 31.11 26.54 -17.01
N GLU A 708 30.62 27.27 -18.01
CA GLU A 708 29.97 28.57 -17.82
C GLU A 708 28.76 28.46 -16.90
N GLY A 709 27.86 27.50 -17.16
CA GLY A 709 26.68 27.29 -16.32
C GLY A 709 27.04 26.91 -14.89
N PHE A 710 28.04 26.05 -14.71
CA PHE A 710 28.54 25.70 -13.37
C PHE A 710 29.07 26.92 -12.62
N GLU A 711 29.88 27.75 -13.28
CA GLU A 711 30.48 28.95 -12.67
C GLU A 711 29.44 30.01 -12.32
N ALA A 712 28.45 30.21 -13.19
CA ALA A 712 27.34 31.12 -12.93
C ALA A 712 26.59 30.72 -11.65
N VAL A 713 26.19 29.44 -11.54
CA VAL A 713 25.49 28.93 -10.35
C VAL A 713 26.38 28.95 -9.12
N HIS A 714 27.66 28.59 -9.24
CA HIS A 714 28.62 28.63 -8.14
C HIS A 714 28.79 30.05 -7.59
N LYS A 715 28.99 31.03 -8.47
CA LYS A 715 29.09 32.45 -8.11
C LYS A 715 27.84 32.88 -7.36
N ARG A 716 26.66 32.50 -7.84
CA ARG A 716 25.39 32.83 -7.19
C ARG A 716 25.25 32.21 -5.80
N LEU A 717 25.61 30.93 -5.64
CA LEU A 717 25.64 30.27 -4.35
C LEU A 717 26.56 30.99 -3.34
N LEU A 718 27.71 31.50 -3.79
CA LEU A 718 28.62 32.28 -2.95
C LEU A 718 28.02 33.63 -2.54
N GLU A 719 27.27 34.30 -3.42
CA GLU A 719 26.54 35.54 -3.11
C GLU A 719 25.47 35.30 -2.05
N VAL A 720 24.64 34.27 -2.23
CA VAL A 720 23.60 33.89 -1.27
C VAL A 720 24.19 33.53 0.09
N ARG A 721 25.32 32.80 0.12
CA ARG A 721 26.03 32.48 1.37
C ARG A 721 26.54 33.73 2.10
N LYS A 722 26.99 34.76 1.37
CA LYS A 722 27.42 36.03 1.97
C LYS A 722 26.24 36.80 2.57
N LEU A 723 25.06 36.73 1.95
CA LEU A 723 23.86 37.40 2.41
C LEU A 723 23.21 36.71 3.63
N LEU A 724 23.49 35.41 3.84
CA LEU A 724 22.93 34.60 4.92
C LEU A 724 24.01 34.04 5.88
N PRO A 725 24.83 34.89 6.53
CA PRO A 725 25.97 34.45 7.34
C PRO A 725 25.59 33.58 8.56
N GLY A 726 24.31 33.55 8.95
CA GLY A 726 23.79 32.73 10.05
C GLY A 726 23.23 31.35 9.67
N LYS A 727 22.94 31.07 8.40
CA LYS A 727 22.43 29.74 7.96
C LYS A 727 23.64 28.85 7.62
N GLN A 728 24.28 28.25 8.62
CA GLN A 728 25.28 27.20 8.37
C GLN A 728 24.59 26.00 7.71
N PHE A 729 25.15 25.52 6.60
CA PHE A 729 24.67 24.29 5.98
C PHE A 729 24.88 23.11 6.93
N LYS A 730 24.00 22.11 6.84
CA LYS A 730 24.22 20.87 7.59
C LYS A 730 25.52 20.23 7.10
N LYS A 731 26.30 19.66 8.02
CA LYS A 731 27.59 19.01 7.73
C LYS A 731 27.50 18.01 6.55
N ASP A 732 26.40 17.26 6.48
CA ASP A 732 26.16 16.28 5.41
C ASP A 732 26.01 16.96 4.04
N GLN A 733 25.37 18.13 3.99
CA GLN A 733 25.19 18.89 2.74
C GLN A 733 26.52 19.49 2.26
N GLU A 734 27.40 19.92 3.17
CA GLU A 734 28.75 20.35 2.82
C GLU A 734 29.57 19.20 2.24
N GLY A 735 29.40 17.98 2.77
CA GLY A 735 30.00 16.76 2.22
C GLY A 735 29.61 16.54 0.75
N ILE A 736 28.30 16.56 0.45
CA ILE A 736 27.79 16.39 -0.92
C ILE A 736 28.30 17.50 -1.85
N LEU A 737 28.34 18.75 -1.36
CA LEU A 737 28.86 19.87 -2.15
C LEU A 737 30.36 19.70 -2.48
N ASN A 738 31.15 19.17 -1.55
CA ASN A 738 32.57 18.87 -1.78
C ASN A 738 32.78 17.79 -2.85
N GLU A 739 31.90 16.78 -2.91
CA GLU A 739 31.90 15.78 -4.00
C GLU A 739 31.64 16.44 -5.36
N VAL A 740 30.65 17.34 -5.44
CA VAL A 740 30.36 18.07 -6.68
C VAL A 740 31.56 18.90 -7.16
N TYR A 741 32.28 19.55 -6.26
CA TYR A 741 33.54 20.23 -6.61
C TYR A 741 34.66 19.26 -7.01
N ALA A 742 34.66 18.03 -6.50
CA ALA A 742 35.59 17.01 -6.95
C ALA A 742 35.29 16.60 -8.40
N ASP A 743 34.03 16.33 -8.72
CA ASP A 743 33.58 15.98 -10.07
C ASP A 743 33.86 17.10 -11.08
N PHE A 744 33.56 18.35 -10.71
CA PHE A 744 33.87 19.51 -11.55
C PHE A 744 35.38 19.66 -11.82
N ARG A 745 36.24 19.37 -10.84
CA ARG A 745 37.69 19.38 -11.04
C ARG A 745 38.15 18.33 -12.05
N VAL A 746 37.47 17.18 -12.11
CA VAL A 746 37.74 16.16 -13.12
C VAL A 746 37.34 16.68 -14.50
N LEU A 747 36.13 17.24 -14.64
CA LEU A 747 35.66 17.85 -15.89
C LEU A 747 36.60 18.96 -16.39
N GLY A 748 37.00 19.87 -15.50
CA GLY A 748 37.89 20.98 -15.87
C GLY A 748 39.23 20.52 -16.42
N ARG A 749 39.81 19.43 -15.89
CA ARG A 749 41.04 18.84 -16.46
C ARG A 749 40.82 18.31 -17.87
N VAL A 750 39.67 17.70 -18.14
CA VAL A 750 39.34 17.13 -19.45
C VAL A 750 39.18 18.22 -20.50
N GLN A 751 38.60 19.37 -20.14
CA GLN A 751 38.38 20.49 -21.08
C GLN A 751 39.55 21.47 -21.16
N ALA A 752 40.74 21.10 -20.66
CA ALA A 752 41.90 22.00 -20.53
C ALA A 752 41.57 23.31 -19.80
N TYR A 753 40.56 23.28 -18.94
CA TYR A 753 40.12 24.41 -18.16
C TYR A 753 41.10 24.64 -17.01
N ASP A 754 41.82 25.76 -17.03
CA ASP A 754 42.86 26.08 -16.04
C ASP A 754 42.25 26.55 -14.71
N TRP A 755 41.70 25.58 -13.96
CA TRP A 755 41.09 25.78 -12.65
C TRP A 755 42.05 26.41 -11.62
N ARG A 756 43.37 26.28 -11.80
CA ARG A 756 44.36 26.89 -10.90
C ARG A 756 44.37 28.41 -11.04
N ARG A 757 44.15 28.93 -12.26
CA ARG A 757 44.08 30.36 -12.55
C ARG A 757 42.86 31.02 -11.88
N GLN A 758 41.67 30.43 -12.04
CA GLN A 758 40.45 30.95 -11.43
C GLN A 758 40.40 30.72 -9.91
N ARG A 759 40.88 29.58 -9.39
CA ARG A 759 40.93 29.36 -7.94
C ARG A 759 41.88 30.34 -7.26
N LYS A 760 42.99 30.78 -7.88
CA LYS A 760 43.82 31.85 -7.29
C LYS A 760 43.03 33.17 -7.13
N ALA A 761 42.18 33.52 -8.08
CA ALA A 761 41.32 34.71 -8.00
C ALA A 761 40.18 34.55 -6.96
N GLY A 762 39.48 33.42 -6.98
CA GLY A 762 38.36 33.13 -6.05
C GLY A 762 38.80 32.81 -4.62
N PHE A 763 39.92 32.11 -4.44
CA PHE A 763 40.45 31.72 -3.13
C PHE A 763 41.11 32.91 -2.41
N GLN A 764 41.70 33.88 -3.14
CA GLN A 764 42.11 35.16 -2.55
C GLN A 764 40.91 36.00 -2.08
N ALA A 765 39.77 35.95 -2.78
CA ALA A 765 38.53 36.56 -2.32
C ALA A 765 37.93 35.81 -1.12
N TRP A 766 38.00 34.48 -1.10
CA TRP A 766 37.53 33.64 0.01
C TRP A 766 38.35 33.83 1.29
N PHE A 767 39.69 33.87 1.20
CA PHE A 767 40.58 34.10 2.35
C PHE A 767 40.52 35.54 2.90
N LYS A 768 40.17 36.53 2.08
CA LYS A 768 39.92 37.89 2.56
C LYS A 768 38.64 37.98 3.38
N VAL A 769 37.60 37.19 3.05
CA VAL A 769 36.33 37.17 3.79
C VAL A 769 36.46 36.37 5.09
N SER A 770 37.21 35.26 5.11
CA SER A 770 37.41 34.44 6.32
C SER A 770 38.44 34.97 7.32
N ARG A 771 39.11 36.10 7.03
CA ARG A 771 39.97 36.84 7.99
C ARG A 771 39.25 38.01 8.67
N PHE A 772 38.01 38.31 8.28
CA PHE A 772 37.14 39.31 8.91
C PHE A 772 36.07 38.70 9.82
N PHE A 773 36.07 37.38 9.96
CA PHE A 773 35.38 36.60 10.99
C PHE A 773 36.43 35.87 11.82
#